data_AF-A0A3M1UJ75-F1
#
_entry.id   AF-A0A3M1UJ75-F1
#
_cell.length_a   1.000
_cell.length_b   1.000
_cell.length_c   1.000
_cell.angle_alpha   90.00
_cell.angle_beta   90.00
_cell.angle_gamma   90.00
#
_symmetry.space_group_name_H-M   'P 1'
#
loop_
_entity.id
_entity.type
_entity.pdbx_description
1 polymer ?
#
loop_
_entity_poly.entity_id
_entity_poly.type
_entity_poly.pdbx_seq_one_letter_code
_entity_poly.pdbx_strand_id
1 'polypeptide(L)'
;MAAALALPAVQADPHKHHTKTENKHKGLVAKPKNAFNILMNYELGMHCTGFEFSYCCVLPPYNSILAQVVRTEKVGDTPQLLEADPNVGLDFLGRPTVVRDTQLDQNGNFKKYVIKYWHEAQPRNDGRGAPQVDPLISLVEGNSLLMWNTRFDAAATDSNNALVTGTIDGATNVVVGDGDYADPEDNYANAWLNHLYIYADLEGSNPTGGSAEKDKIRLGLRNLTANVQFSTVLPDNSGPAFHPMGPGAVNGLNNVLTFSGDKGTVVFTQMKVLENLPIMLTSPRIWEALGLPLTPFEDTINFFGDPGAIDEGSIRPYVAMKAQLFEYDPNAPDGAGKPVLDNGNPVIGFGTAPIDIPNCERCHALGDGASVNSANNGHPEIAAMVQEEIDFWNAYYNVDVAAGDSDWYSRLKAAAISMLALHDQQHGTSFTANFPATGIDANGNLTGDTSDRPQNTRLGHQTVLCQRCHADNVVAAVKSANRADTGKLIPPLTEAIHNNHKDVVFDDAHGRSGSCQGCHPAHRSDGDMAGYPITELGLNAYAGSDNRDAAGGCYVGRDAHSNRNRNADCPTPSHLNAVGKWLVQNVSLDTGTDKGIWCTNCHTQLSQELWKKEDCPDLVHGKCNVNPRGGATLADVAAAVGVTEAQAIAWLDPKTNDDMAAIWKPDPGLCQYVGSLFGGPVDWAQDANVATIEVALPGQACSTGASAPGPDCNGDGAPDFQICGTYDVDHDFSVNILDFCTTDQCVAAAQAKLSGSSAVPVPFSAATDGRDHWLAAGEPHCADCHTPPFVEQSGNINAFPPFNYPRKASLFRYSRGHQDITCQGCHESIHGLYPVTPNVDTTTYAQAASMNPDGSHGPLKCGACHAYDPQTGVMAWADKLAYNGKLIRTDFDAAVSWAHTFTDEADPLKDVCTNCHSDKSAKVSSTDHEWLEHADKGRVGRRIMDKVEMRLLGHVAGDPAAENPLTTVCTSCHSDRSSQVSCGNRKWKEHISRGRVAYSVWEYVSTQLTGSTCGW
;
A
#
# COMPACT_ATOMS: atom_id res chain seq x y z
N MET A 1 -14.90 -39.87 -62.77
CA MET A 1 -14.21 -39.05 -63.78
C MET A 1 -12.92 -38.55 -63.15
N ALA A 2 -11.79 -38.84 -63.81
CA ALA A 2 -10.41 -38.42 -63.50
C ALA A 2 -10.27 -36.87 -63.59
N ALA A 3 -9.22 -36.15 -63.21
CA ALA A 3 -7.76 -36.39 -63.06
C ALA A 3 -7.19 -35.20 -62.21
N ALA A 4 -6.21 -35.36 -61.31
CA ALA A 4 -4.73 -35.32 -61.45
C ALA A 4 -4.05 -33.92 -61.62
N LEU A 5 -3.01 -33.70 -60.79
CA LEU A 5 -1.75 -32.90 -60.97
C LEU A 5 -1.83 -31.36 -60.81
N ALA A 6 -0.86 -30.62 -60.22
CA ALA A 6 0.51 -30.89 -59.73
C ALA A 6 0.96 -29.82 -58.70
N LEU A 7 1.93 -30.15 -57.85
CA LEU A 7 2.73 -29.23 -57.02
C LEU A 7 4.17 -29.18 -57.56
N PRO A 8 4.88 -28.04 -57.53
CA PRO A 8 6.32 -28.00 -57.73
C PRO A 8 7.08 -28.14 -56.40
N ALA A 9 8.22 -28.84 -56.45
CA ALA A 9 9.15 -29.06 -55.37
C ALA A 9 9.97 -27.79 -55.04
N VAL A 10 10.19 -27.54 -53.75
CA VAL A 10 11.23 -26.62 -53.26
C VAL A 10 12.19 -27.39 -52.35
N GLN A 11 13.47 -27.16 -52.63
CA GLN A 11 14.68 -27.74 -52.06
C GLN A 11 14.74 -27.69 -50.53
N ALA A 12 15.18 -28.79 -49.92
CA ALA A 12 15.47 -28.90 -48.50
C ALA A 12 16.79 -28.18 -48.15
N ASP A 13 16.72 -27.26 -47.20
CA ASP A 13 17.86 -26.61 -46.52
C ASP A 13 18.20 -27.40 -45.24
N PRO A 14 19.46 -27.89 -45.04
CA PRO A 14 19.80 -28.74 -43.91
C PRO A 14 20.30 -27.92 -42.72
N HIS A 15 19.42 -27.15 -42.08
CA HIS A 15 19.66 -26.61 -40.74
C HIS A 15 18.43 -26.84 -39.85
N LYS A 16 18.18 -28.11 -39.52
CA LYS A 16 17.25 -28.47 -38.45
C LYS A 16 17.91 -28.18 -37.10
N HIS A 17 17.41 -27.12 -36.45
CA HIS A 17 17.44 -27.03 -34.99
C HIS A 17 16.91 -28.34 -34.39
N HIS A 18 17.72 -28.98 -33.56
CA HIS A 18 17.29 -30.09 -32.70
C HIS A 18 16.15 -29.58 -31.81
N THR A 19 14.92 -29.89 -32.19
CA THR A 19 13.75 -29.69 -31.35
C THR A 19 13.70 -30.81 -30.32
N LYS A 20 13.55 -30.39 -29.06
CA LYS A 20 12.83 -31.03 -27.95
C LYS A 20 12.87 -32.56 -27.93
N THR A 21 13.62 -33.10 -26.98
CA THR A 21 13.44 -34.46 -26.49
C THR A 21 11.96 -34.68 -26.15
N GLU A 22 11.28 -35.46 -27.00
CA GLU A 22 10.00 -36.08 -26.73
C GLU A 22 10.16 -36.98 -25.50
N ASN A 23 9.84 -36.45 -24.31
CA ASN A 23 9.74 -37.25 -23.11
C ASN A 23 8.31 -37.77 -22.96
N LYS A 24 8.25 -39.08 -22.78
CA LYS A 24 7.05 -39.92 -22.68
C LYS A 24 6.26 -39.64 -21.41
N HIS A 25 5.42 -38.61 -21.40
CA HIS A 25 4.17 -38.58 -20.63
C HIS A 25 3.14 -37.75 -21.41
N LYS A 26 2.13 -38.42 -21.97
CA LYS A 26 1.02 -37.81 -22.70
C LYS A 26 0.01 -37.13 -21.74
N GLY A 27 0.47 -36.18 -20.94
CA GLY A 27 -0.40 -35.17 -20.34
C GLY A 27 -0.58 -34.03 -21.35
N LEU A 28 -1.81 -33.56 -21.55
CA LEU A 28 -2.07 -32.40 -22.41
C LEU A 28 -1.51 -31.15 -21.70
N VAL A 29 -0.33 -30.66 -22.10
CA VAL A 29 0.19 -29.39 -21.58
C VAL A 29 -0.67 -28.25 -22.13
N ALA A 30 -1.35 -27.53 -21.25
CA ALA A 30 -2.09 -26.32 -21.60
C ALA A 30 -1.22 -25.07 -21.47
N LYS A 31 -1.54 -24.05 -22.26
CA LYS A 31 -0.91 -22.74 -22.19
C LYS A 31 -1.71 -21.81 -21.26
N PRO A 32 -1.06 -20.78 -20.69
CA PRO A 32 -1.76 -19.71 -19.99
C PRO A 32 -2.87 -19.10 -20.84
N LYS A 33 -3.89 -18.57 -20.16
CA LYS A 33 -5.03 -17.91 -20.81
C LYS A 33 -4.60 -16.66 -21.58
N ASN A 34 -3.76 -15.83 -20.97
CA ASN A 34 -3.35 -14.53 -21.49
C ASN A 34 -1.89 -14.51 -21.92
N ALA A 35 -1.54 -13.71 -22.93
CA ALA A 35 -0.15 -13.48 -23.38
C ALA A 35 0.64 -12.63 -22.39
N PHE A 36 -0.05 -11.69 -21.76
CA PHE A 36 0.45 -10.83 -20.70
C PHE A 36 -0.62 -10.78 -19.61
N ASN A 37 -0.19 -10.78 -18.35
CA ASN A 37 -1.04 -10.38 -17.23
C ASN A 37 -0.51 -9.06 -16.68
N ILE A 38 -1.40 -8.11 -16.43
CA ILE A 38 -1.10 -6.91 -15.65
C ILE A 38 -1.76 -7.17 -14.29
N LEU A 39 -0.94 -7.57 -13.32
CA LEU A 39 -1.37 -7.79 -11.94
C LEU A 39 -1.61 -6.41 -11.34
N MET A 40 -2.86 -6.05 -11.10
CA MET A 40 -3.25 -4.74 -10.56
C MET A 40 -3.61 -4.90 -9.09
N ASN A 41 -3.08 -4.03 -8.25
CA ASN A 41 -3.45 -3.91 -6.84
C ASN A 41 -3.42 -2.44 -6.45
N TYR A 42 -3.72 -2.13 -5.20
CA TYR A 42 -3.84 -0.75 -4.75
C TYR A 42 -3.47 -0.66 -3.28
N GLU A 43 -3.05 0.53 -2.87
CA GLU A 43 -2.79 0.80 -1.47
C GLU A 43 -4.15 1.03 -0.80
N LEU A 44 -4.73 -0.03 -0.23
CA LEU A 44 -5.80 0.12 0.75
C LEU A 44 -5.23 0.65 2.06
N GLY A 45 -4.60 1.83 2.03
CA GLY A 45 -4.61 2.68 3.21
C GLY A 45 -6.08 2.98 3.52
N MET A 46 -6.40 3.28 4.76
CA MET A 46 -7.78 3.56 5.15
C MET A 46 -8.24 4.93 4.60
N HIS A 47 -8.27 5.10 3.29
CA HIS A 47 -8.69 6.32 2.60
C HIS A 47 -10.21 6.39 2.57
N CYS A 48 -10.77 6.52 3.77
CA CYS A 48 -12.18 6.84 3.96
C CYS A 48 -12.27 8.35 3.82
N THR A 49 -13.00 8.84 2.83
CA THR A 49 -13.25 10.27 2.76
C THR A 49 -14.17 10.67 3.91
N GLY A 50 -13.69 11.56 4.78
CA GLY A 50 -14.58 12.25 5.72
C GLY A 50 -15.35 13.34 4.98
N PHE A 51 -16.68 13.34 5.09
CA PHE A 51 -17.58 14.38 4.56
C PHE A 51 -17.26 14.78 3.11
N GLU A 52 -17.78 15.94 2.70
CA GLU A 52 -17.48 16.57 1.43
C GLU A 52 -16.33 17.60 1.58
N PHE A 53 -15.36 17.36 2.48
CA PHE A 53 -14.16 18.18 2.83
C PHE A 53 -14.39 19.60 3.36
N SER A 54 -15.57 20.17 3.16
CA SER A 54 -15.84 21.59 3.40
C SER A 54 -15.86 22.00 4.88
N TYR A 55 -16.23 21.08 5.79
CA TYR A 55 -16.29 21.36 7.23
C TYR A 55 -15.10 20.76 7.97
N CYS A 56 -14.85 19.48 7.74
CA CYS A 56 -13.71 18.76 8.28
C CYS A 56 -13.47 17.49 7.44
N CYS A 57 -12.31 16.88 7.62
CA CYS A 57 -11.99 15.60 7.02
C CYS A 57 -11.12 14.78 7.97
N VAL A 58 -11.47 13.50 8.15
CA VAL A 58 -10.73 12.58 9.03
C VAL A 58 -9.53 12.01 8.29
N LEU A 59 -9.69 11.58 7.03
CA LEU A 59 -8.61 11.06 6.18
C LEU A 59 -8.82 11.55 4.72
N PRO A 60 -7.79 12.11 4.07
CA PRO A 60 -7.90 12.54 2.68
C PRO A 60 -8.06 11.34 1.73
N PRO A 61 -8.92 11.39 0.69
CA PRO A 61 -9.07 10.31 -0.26
C PRO A 61 -7.95 10.39 -1.29
N TYR A 62 -7.01 9.48 -1.19
CA TYR A 62 -6.14 9.19 -2.30
C TYR A 62 -6.08 7.69 -2.48
N ASN A 63 -5.96 7.23 -3.71
CA ASN A 63 -5.67 5.82 -3.95
C ASN A 63 -4.58 5.72 -5.01
N SER A 64 -3.91 4.57 -5.11
CA SER A 64 -2.80 4.40 -6.04
C SER A 64 -3.04 3.18 -6.89
N ILE A 65 -2.82 3.32 -8.20
CA ILE A 65 -2.70 2.15 -9.08
C ILE A 65 -1.33 1.57 -8.84
N LEU A 66 -1.25 0.30 -8.47
CA LEU A 66 -0.02 -0.48 -8.45
C LEU A 66 -0.13 -1.64 -9.43
N ALA A 67 0.93 -1.88 -10.19
CA ALA A 67 0.94 -2.93 -11.19
C ALA A 67 2.27 -3.64 -11.38
N GLN A 68 2.19 -4.95 -11.66
CA GLN A 68 3.28 -5.76 -12.19
C GLN A 68 2.87 -6.39 -13.52
N VAL A 69 3.73 -6.31 -14.54
CA VAL A 69 3.44 -6.86 -15.87
C VAL A 69 4.23 -8.14 -16.10
N VAL A 70 3.52 -9.25 -16.31
CA VAL A 70 4.12 -10.55 -16.58
C VAL A 70 3.83 -10.97 -18.02
N ARG A 71 4.89 -11.16 -18.82
CA ARG A 71 4.79 -11.90 -20.09
C ARG A 71 4.72 -13.39 -19.78
N THR A 72 3.72 -14.09 -20.30
CA THR A 72 3.46 -15.49 -19.94
C THR A 72 4.08 -16.48 -20.92
N GLU A 73 4.08 -17.77 -20.56
CA GLU A 73 4.47 -18.87 -21.46
C GLU A 73 3.50 -19.08 -22.65
N LYS A 74 2.42 -18.30 -22.78
CA LYS A 74 1.58 -18.32 -23.99
C LYS A 74 2.36 -17.79 -25.19
N VAL A 75 3.14 -16.72 -24.99
CA VAL A 75 3.95 -16.06 -26.04
C VAL A 75 5.46 -16.07 -25.73
N GLY A 76 5.88 -16.63 -24.60
CA GLY A 76 7.27 -16.81 -24.18
C GLY A 76 7.69 -18.25 -23.93
N ASP A 77 9.00 -18.47 -23.78
CA ASP A 77 9.57 -19.76 -23.37
C ASP A 77 9.48 -19.99 -21.85
N THR A 78 9.65 -18.93 -21.06
CA THR A 78 9.43 -18.86 -19.61
C THR A 78 8.71 -17.55 -19.27
N PRO A 79 7.98 -17.46 -18.15
CA PRO A 79 7.37 -16.19 -17.76
C PRO A 79 8.44 -15.19 -17.39
N GLN A 80 8.16 -13.92 -17.66
CA GLN A 80 9.08 -12.83 -17.34
C GLN A 80 8.30 -11.66 -16.76
N LEU A 81 8.69 -11.24 -15.56
CA LEU A 81 8.29 -9.95 -15.00
C LEU A 81 9.01 -8.85 -15.78
N LEU A 82 8.24 -7.95 -16.39
CA LEU A 82 8.77 -6.88 -17.25
C LEU A 82 9.05 -5.62 -16.44
N GLU A 83 10.18 -4.99 -16.75
CA GLU A 83 10.69 -3.80 -16.08
C GLU A 83 10.77 -2.63 -17.05
N ALA A 84 11.14 -1.47 -16.54
CA ALA A 84 11.33 -0.29 -17.35
C ALA A 84 12.64 -0.27 -18.15
N ASP A 85 12.62 0.47 -19.24
CA ASP A 85 13.80 1.02 -19.90
C ASP A 85 14.25 2.30 -19.17
N PRO A 86 15.46 2.35 -18.59
CA PRO A 86 15.90 3.51 -17.81
C PRO A 86 16.20 4.76 -18.66
N ASN A 87 16.30 4.63 -19.99
CA ASN A 87 16.74 5.70 -20.88
C ASN A 87 15.67 6.17 -21.87
N VAL A 88 14.48 5.54 -21.89
CA VAL A 88 13.44 5.80 -22.88
C VAL A 88 12.12 6.06 -22.20
N GLY A 89 11.48 7.19 -22.55
CA GLY A 89 10.21 7.63 -21.98
C GLY A 89 10.34 7.94 -20.50
N LEU A 90 10.52 9.22 -20.18
CA LEU A 90 10.59 9.70 -18.81
C LEU A 90 9.36 10.57 -18.54
N ASP A 91 8.79 10.44 -17.34
CA ASP A 91 7.72 11.32 -16.89
C ASP A 91 8.25 12.72 -16.52
N PHE A 92 7.36 13.58 -16.04
CA PHE A 92 7.70 14.94 -15.63
C PHE A 92 8.76 14.99 -14.51
N LEU A 93 8.97 13.90 -13.77
CA LEU A 93 9.93 13.81 -12.67
C LEU A 93 11.20 13.02 -13.05
N GLY A 94 11.37 12.69 -14.33
CA GLY A 94 12.51 11.94 -14.83
C GLY A 94 12.41 10.43 -14.58
N ARG A 95 11.25 9.91 -14.18
CA ARG A 95 11.06 8.49 -13.88
C ARG A 95 10.63 7.70 -15.13
N PRO A 96 11.03 6.42 -15.29
CA PRO A 96 10.74 5.66 -16.50
C PRO A 96 9.25 5.34 -16.72
N THR A 97 8.78 5.42 -17.96
CA THR A 97 7.38 5.14 -18.38
C THR A 97 7.28 4.05 -19.45
N VAL A 98 8.40 3.54 -19.97
CA VAL A 98 8.44 2.55 -21.05
C VAL A 98 8.86 1.19 -20.51
N VAL A 99 8.01 0.19 -20.72
CA VAL A 99 8.29 -1.22 -20.44
C VAL A 99 9.23 -1.76 -21.51
N ARG A 100 10.28 -2.48 -21.12
CA ARG A 100 11.17 -3.21 -22.04
C ARG A 100 10.90 -4.72 -22.04
N ASP A 101 10.95 -5.34 -23.20
CA ASP A 101 10.87 -6.79 -23.38
C ASP A 101 12.06 -7.31 -24.19
N THR A 102 12.58 -8.44 -23.76
CA THR A 102 13.70 -9.13 -24.41
C THR A 102 13.33 -9.66 -25.79
N GLN A 103 12.03 -9.84 -26.07
CA GLN A 103 11.56 -10.31 -27.37
C GLN A 103 11.82 -9.30 -28.49
N LEU A 104 12.12 -9.81 -29.68
CA LEU A 104 12.35 -9.00 -30.87
C LEU A 104 11.08 -8.86 -31.72
N ASP A 105 10.87 -7.68 -32.28
CA ASP A 105 9.86 -7.44 -33.31
C ASP A 105 10.27 -8.06 -34.68
N GLN A 106 9.46 -7.81 -35.71
CA GLN A 106 9.71 -8.28 -37.07
C GLN A 106 10.95 -7.61 -37.70
N ASN A 107 11.30 -6.40 -37.26
CA ASN A 107 12.46 -5.64 -37.72
C ASN A 107 13.74 -6.00 -36.96
N GLY A 108 13.64 -6.83 -35.92
CA GLY A 108 14.77 -7.19 -35.06
C GLY A 108 15.11 -6.14 -34.01
N ASN A 109 14.15 -5.32 -33.58
CA ASN A 109 14.30 -4.43 -32.42
C ASN A 109 13.68 -5.06 -31.18
N PHE A 110 14.23 -4.74 -29.99
CA PHE A 110 13.58 -5.12 -28.73
C PHE A 110 12.20 -4.47 -28.66
N LYS A 111 11.21 -5.26 -28.26
CA LYS A 111 9.85 -4.75 -28.07
C LYS A 111 9.83 -3.83 -26.86
N LYS A 112 9.11 -2.72 -27.00
CA LYS A 112 8.88 -1.74 -25.95
C LYS A 112 7.40 -1.44 -25.88
N TYR A 113 6.92 -1.15 -24.68
CA TYR A 113 5.51 -0.90 -24.42
C TYR A 113 5.33 0.31 -23.51
N VAL A 114 4.13 0.88 -23.52
CA VAL A 114 3.65 1.87 -22.54
C VAL A 114 2.37 1.34 -21.92
N ILE A 115 2.17 1.62 -20.64
CA ILE A 115 0.96 1.23 -19.92
C ILE A 115 0.14 2.49 -19.68
N LYS A 116 -1.00 2.61 -20.37
CA LYS A 116 -1.95 3.71 -20.11
C LYS A 116 -2.97 3.27 -19.08
N TYR A 117 -3.34 4.16 -18.18
CA TYR A 117 -4.36 3.89 -17.17
C TYR A 117 -5.55 4.84 -17.26
N TRP A 118 -6.67 4.41 -16.68
CA TRP A 118 -7.86 5.23 -16.46
C TRP A 118 -8.71 4.61 -15.36
N HIS A 119 -9.75 5.34 -14.98
CA HIS A 119 -10.74 4.92 -13.99
C HIS A 119 -12.10 4.84 -14.67
N GLU A 120 -12.86 3.83 -14.30
CA GLU A 120 -14.24 3.67 -14.74
C GLU A 120 -15.18 3.85 -13.56
N ALA A 121 -16.25 4.60 -13.80
CA ALA A 121 -17.39 4.65 -12.89
C ALA A 121 -17.94 3.24 -12.67
N GLN A 122 -18.60 3.06 -11.53
CA GLN A 122 -19.49 1.92 -11.33
C GLN A 122 -20.95 2.40 -11.39
N PRO A 123 -21.63 2.27 -12.55
CA PRO A 123 -23.00 2.77 -12.70
C PRO A 123 -24.00 1.99 -11.85
N ARG A 124 -25.08 2.67 -11.46
CA ARG A 124 -26.21 2.07 -10.76
C ARG A 124 -27.03 1.19 -11.71
N ASN A 125 -27.23 -0.08 -11.35
CA ASN A 125 -28.02 -1.03 -12.16
C ASN A 125 -29.53 -1.04 -11.81
N ASP A 126 -29.99 -0.16 -10.92
CA ASP A 126 -31.38 -0.13 -10.43
C ASP A 126 -32.29 0.91 -11.14
N GLY A 127 -31.73 1.70 -12.07
CA GLY A 127 -32.46 2.68 -12.88
C GLY A 127 -32.69 4.06 -12.25
N ARG A 128 -32.12 4.35 -11.07
CA ARG A 128 -32.20 5.68 -10.41
C ARG A 128 -31.09 6.66 -10.80
N GLY A 129 -30.05 6.22 -11.51
CA GLY A 129 -28.96 7.09 -12.01
C GLY A 129 -29.30 7.74 -13.35
N ALA A 130 -28.63 8.85 -13.70
CA ALA A 130 -28.73 9.38 -15.05
C ALA A 130 -28.03 8.42 -16.03
N PRO A 131 -28.45 8.35 -17.31
CA PRO A 131 -27.77 7.51 -18.28
C PRO A 131 -26.29 7.89 -18.39
N GLN A 132 -25.40 6.98 -18.00
CA GLN A 132 -23.97 7.17 -18.17
C GLN A 132 -23.64 7.17 -19.67
N VAL A 133 -23.09 8.27 -20.17
CA VAL A 133 -22.74 8.44 -21.58
C VAL A 133 -21.31 8.02 -21.91
N ASP A 134 -20.44 7.95 -20.90
CA ASP A 134 -19.04 7.52 -20.97
C ASP A 134 -18.70 6.72 -19.70
N PRO A 135 -18.10 5.51 -19.80
CA PRO A 135 -17.63 4.76 -18.63
C PRO A 135 -16.52 5.47 -17.83
N LEU A 136 -15.80 6.42 -18.42
CA LEU A 136 -14.72 7.17 -17.76
C LEU A 136 -15.27 8.21 -16.77
N ILE A 137 -14.53 8.43 -15.68
CA ILE A 137 -14.75 9.57 -14.80
C ILE A 137 -14.64 10.86 -15.64
N SER A 138 -15.71 11.64 -15.69
CA SER A 138 -15.82 12.84 -16.52
C SER A 138 -15.02 14.02 -15.97
N LEU A 139 -14.69 14.98 -16.84
CA LEU A 139 -14.08 16.25 -16.42
C LEU A 139 -14.99 17.04 -15.44
N VAL A 140 -16.31 16.82 -15.50
CA VAL A 140 -17.29 17.43 -14.59
C VAL A 140 -17.19 16.80 -13.19
N GLU A 141 -16.91 15.50 -13.09
CA GLU A 141 -16.64 14.80 -11.82
C GLU A 141 -15.25 15.13 -11.26
N GLY A 142 -14.24 15.35 -12.12
CA GLY A 142 -12.97 15.92 -11.66
C GLY A 142 -13.18 17.26 -10.94
N ASN A 143 -14.13 18.08 -11.41
CA ASN A 143 -14.47 19.34 -10.76
C ASN A 143 -15.35 19.18 -9.50
N SER A 144 -15.91 18.01 -9.21
CA SER A 144 -16.59 17.72 -7.93
C SER A 144 -15.64 17.20 -6.85
N LEU A 145 -14.35 17.06 -7.17
CA LEU A 145 -13.30 16.75 -6.20
C LEU A 145 -13.05 17.96 -5.30
N LEU A 146 -13.85 18.04 -4.26
CA LEU A 146 -13.86 19.11 -3.28
C LEU A 146 -12.50 19.36 -2.63
N MET A 147 -11.56 18.40 -2.61
CA MET A 147 -10.23 18.66 -2.05
C MET A 147 -9.44 19.76 -2.80
N TRP A 148 -9.63 19.94 -4.11
CA TRP A 148 -8.94 20.97 -4.90
C TRP A 148 -9.71 22.30 -4.89
N ASN A 149 -11.04 22.22 -4.78
CA ASN A 149 -11.91 23.40 -4.75
C ASN A 149 -12.16 23.95 -3.32
N THR A 150 -11.83 23.17 -2.29
CA THR A 150 -11.91 23.61 -0.89
C THR A 150 -10.70 24.48 -0.59
N ARG A 151 -10.94 25.80 -0.63
CA ARG A 151 -10.03 26.84 -0.17
C ARG A 151 -9.47 26.53 1.23
N PHE A 152 -8.16 26.62 1.39
CA PHE A 152 -7.52 26.38 2.68
C PHE A 152 -6.20 27.14 2.70
N ASP A 153 -5.94 27.91 3.74
CA ASP A 153 -4.69 28.65 3.96
C ASP A 153 -3.54 27.64 4.14
N ALA A 154 -2.75 27.46 3.07
CA ALA A 154 -1.66 26.50 3.05
C ALA A 154 -0.55 26.93 4.02
N ALA A 155 0.33 26.02 4.40
CA ALA A 155 1.35 26.34 5.40
C ALA A 155 2.31 27.46 4.92
N ALA A 156 2.49 28.46 5.77
CA ALA A 156 3.49 29.50 5.57
C ALA A 156 4.89 28.93 5.84
N THR A 157 5.88 29.48 5.12
CA THR A 157 7.29 29.19 5.35
C THR A 157 8.04 30.45 5.75
N ASP A 158 9.06 30.30 6.61
CA ASP A 158 9.95 31.40 6.96
C ASP A 158 11.04 31.63 5.90
N SER A 159 11.96 32.56 6.15
CA SER A 159 13.04 32.86 5.21
C SER A 159 14.03 31.71 4.96
N ASN A 160 13.99 30.66 5.78
CA ASN A 160 14.79 29.45 5.66
C ASN A 160 13.98 28.28 5.08
N ASN A 161 12.73 28.49 4.63
CA ASN A 161 11.81 27.45 4.15
C ASN A 161 11.28 26.51 5.25
N ALA A 162 11.44 26.88 6.53
CA ALA A 162 10.88 26.15 7.66
C ALA A 162 9.38 26.45 7.79
N LEU A 163 8.58 25.43 8.14
CA LEU A 163 7.14 25.62 8.37
C LEU A 163 6.91 26.52 9.60
N VAL A 164 6.06 27.53 9.44
CA VAL A 164 5.72 28.44 10.54
C VAL A 164 4.70 27.75 11.45
N THR A 165 4.97 27.77 12.77
CA THR A 165 4.04 27.23 13.78
C THR A 165 3.51 28.34 14.68
N GLY A 166 2.28 28.15 15.17
CA GLY A 166 1.56 29.14 15.95
C GLY A 166 0.54 28.53 16.91
N THR A 167 -0.40 29.36 17.34
CA THR A 167 -1.52 28.98 18.20
C THR A 167 -2.82 29.19 17.45
N ILE A 168 -3.64 28.14 17.35
CA ILE A 168 -4.96 28.17 16.69
C ILE A 168 -5.90 27.22 17.42
N ASP A 169 -7.17 27.60 17.56
CA ASP A 169 -8.26 26.77 18.12
C ASP A 169 -7.90 26.03 19.42
N GLY A 170 -7.25 26.72 20.36
CA GLY A 170 -6.89 26.13 21.65
C GLY A 170 -5.71 25.15 21.63
N ALA A 171 -4.96 25.07 20.52
CA ALA A 171 -3.72 24.31 20.40
C ALA A 171 -2.52 25.20 20.05
N THR A 172 -1.33 24.81 20.50
CA THR A 172 -0.03 25.46 20.22
C THR A 172 0.88 24.51 19.45
N ASN A 173 1.88 25.04 18.74
CA ASN A 173 2.78 24.28 17.85
C ASN A 173 2.05 23.72 16.61
N VAL A 174 0.96 24.38 16.21
CA VAL A 174 0.21 24.02 15.00
C VAL A 174 0.83 24.72 13.80
N VAL A 175 0.96 24.04 12.66
CA VAL A 175 1.39 24.67 11.40
C VAL A 175 0.33 25.67 10.93
N VAL A 176 0.74 26.93 10.74
CA VAL A 176 -0.14 28.03 10.35
C VAL A 176 0.16 28.49 8.93
N GLY A 177 -0.85 29.02 8.26
CA GLY A 177 -0.67 29.70 6.99
C GLY A 177 -0.33 31.18 7.16
N ASP A 178 -0.30 31.93 6.05
CA ASP A 178 0.09 33.34 6.06
C ASP A 178 -1.10 34.30 6.18
N GLY A 179 -2.32 33.74 6.14
CA GLY A 179 -3.58 34.46 6.23
C GLY A 179 -4.05 35.07 4.91
N ASP A 180 -3.30 34.87 3.81
CA ASP A 180 -3.81 34.98 2.45
C ASP A 180 -4.44 33.63 2.05
N TYR A 181 -5.36 33.69 1.09
CA TYR A 181 -6.08 32.52 0.60
C TYR A 181 -6.31 32.64 -0.92
N ALA A 182 -5.40 33.35 -1.58
CA ALA A 182 -5.44 33.64 -3.01
C ALA A 182 -4.24 33.02 -3.74
N ASP A 183 -3.35 32.35 -3.01
CA ASP A 183 -2.23 31.65 -3.60
C ASP A 183 -2.66 30.34 -4.26
N PRO A 184 -2.00 29.94 -5.36
CA PRO A 184 -2.16 28.61 -5.96
C PRO A 184 -2.09 27.42 -4.98
N GLU A 185 -1.36 27.54 -3.88
CA GLU A 185 -1.27 26.53 -2.82
C GLU A 185 -2.53 26.43 -1.97
N ASP A 186 -3.39 27.45 -1.95
CA ASP A 186 -4.43 27.63 -0.95
C ASP A 186 -5.67 26.76 -1.19
N ASN A 187 -5.46 25.45 -1.21
CA ASN A 187 -6.48 24.43 -1.23
C ASN A 187 -6.12 23.27 -0.31
N TYR A 188 -7.15 22.52 0.08
CA TYR A 188 -7.03 21.42 1.02
C TYR A 188 -5.99 20.37 0.57
N ALA A 189 -5.97 20.01 -0.71
CA ALA A 189 -5.07 18.98 -1.25
C ALA A 189 -3.59 19.32 -1.04
N ASN A 190 -3.19 20.57 -1.30
CA ASN A 190 -1.83 21.03 -1.04
C ASN A 190 -1.52 21.18 0.45
N ALA A 191 -2.52 21.57 1.23
CA ALA A 191 -2.33 21.85 2.64
C ALA A 191 -2.10 20.61 3.51
N TRP A 192 -2.66 19.46 3.16
CA TRP A 192 -2.40 18.23 3.92
C TRP A 192 -1.06 17.56 3.55
N LEU A 193 -0.43 17.92 2.42
CA LEU A 193 0.80 17.29 1.91
C LEU A 193 2.11 17.97 2.35
N ASN A 194 2.05 19.19 2.90
CA ASN A 194 3.24 20.03 3.15
C ASN A 194 4.23 19.51 4.21
N HIS A 195 3.84 18.52 5.01
CA HIS A 195 4.74 17.83 5.94
C HIS A 195 5.64 16.79 5.25
N LEU A 196 5.33 16.43 4.00
CA LEU A 196 6.15 15.55 3.16
C LEU A 196 7.10 16.38 2.30
N TYR A 197 8.33 15.90 2.12
CA TYR A 197 9.32 16.59 1.30
C TYR A 197 10.33 15.64 0.66
N ILE A 198 11.04 16.15 -0.35
CA ILE A 198 12.16 15.49 -1.05
C ILE A 198 13.36 16.44 -1.16
N TYR A 199 14.51 15.92 -1.56
CA TYR A 199 15.71 16.74 -1.83
C TYR A 199 16.08 16.80 -3.32
N ALA A 200 15.76 15.77 -4.08
CA ALA A 200 16.15 15.69 -5.50
C ALA A 200 15.14 14.93 -6.36
N ASP A 201 14.66 13.80 -5.87
CA ASP A 201 13.78 12.89 -6.59
C ASP A 201 12.79 12.19 -5.65
N LEU A 202 11.88 11.41 -6.23
CA LEU A 202 10.96 10.52 -5.53
C LEU A 202 11.58 9.14 -5.23
N GLU A 203 12.90 8.98 -5.31
CA GLU A 203 13.61 7.74 -4.96
C GLU A 203 14.39 7.88 -3.64
N GLY A 204 14.05 8.91 -2.84
CA GLY A 204 14.68 9.18 -1.55
C GLY A 204 16.12 9.66 -1.65
N SER A 205 16.56 10.21 -2.78
CA SER A 205 17.91 10.77 -2.89
C SER A 205 18.06 12.03 -2.05
N ASN A 206 19.09 12.05 -1.20
CA ASN A 206 19.58 13.23 -0.47
C ASN A 206 21.06 13.47 -0.82
N PRO A 207 21.36 14.16 -1.93
CA PRO A 207 22.72 14.25 -2.47
C PRO A 207 23.73 14.98 -1.58
N THR A 208 23.27 15.92 -0.74
CA THR A 208 24.12 16.66 0.19
C THR A 208 24.28 15.93 1.52
N GLY A 209 23.43 14.94 1.80
CA GLY A 209 23.34 14.28 3.11
C GLY A 209 22.92 15.24 4.23
N GLY A 210 22.32 16.38 3.88
CA GLY A 210 21.91 17.42 4.83
C GLY A 210 20.46 17.27 5.31
N SER A 211 20.09 18.10 6.27
CA SER A 211 18.72 18.25 6.79
C SER A 211 18.20 19.68 6.72
N ALA A 212 18.97 20.61 6.16
CA ALA A 212 18.65 22.03 6.17
C ALA A 212 17.31 22.34 5.49
N GLU A 213 16.51 23.20 6.12
CA GLU A 213 15.15 23.54 5.68
C GLU A 213 15.10 24.11 4.26
N LYS A 214 16.09 24.95 3.92
CA LYS A 214 16.22 25.57 2.59
C LYS A 214 16.40 24.56 1.45
N ASP A 215 16.88 23.36 1.75
CA ASP A 215 17.16 22.32 0.76
C ASP A 215 15.95 21.36 0.60
N LYS A 216 14.94 21.45 1.48
CA LYS A 216 13.72 20.63 1.44
C LYS A 216 12.75 21.15 0.37
N ILE A 217 12.32 20.27 -0.52
CA ILE A 217 11.25 20.52 -1.49
C ILE A 217 9.97 19.92 -0.92
N ARG A 218 9.13 20.76 -0.29
CA ARG A 218 7.88 20.35 0.37
C ARG A 218 6.78 20.13 -0.66
N LEU A 219 6.06 19.01 -0.53
CA LEU A 219 4.94 18.71 -1.42
C LEU A 219 3.78 19.67 -1.15
N GLY A 220 3.12 20.14 -2.20
CA GLY A 220 2.01 21.09 -2.07
C GLY A 220 2.39 22.55 -1.78
N LEU A 221 3.69 22.87 -1.65
CA LEU A 221 4.17 24.25 -1.51
C LEU A 221 5.10 24.64 -2.67
N ARG A 222 5.06 25.89 -3.15
CA ARG A 222 6.10 26.40 -4.07
C ARG A 222 7.44 26.46 -3.35
N ASN A 223 8.44 25.77 -3.88
CA ASN A 223 9.83 26.01 -3.49
C ASN A 223 10.46 27.06 -4.42
N LEU A 224 10.49 28.31 -3.96
CA LEU A 224 11.02 29.46 -4.71
C LEU A 224 12.55 29.43 -4.90
N THR A 225 13.26 28.50 -4.26
CA THR A 225 14.72 28.37 -4.30
C THR A 225 15.22 27.10 -5.00
N ALA A 226 14.32 26.17 -5.34
CA ALA A 226 14.65 24.94 -6.06
C ALA A 226 14.89 25.18 -7.56
N ASN A 227 15.87 24.49 -8.14
CA ASN A 227 16.29 24.63 -9.53
C ASN A 227 15.51 23.71 -10.50
N VAL A 228 14.39 23.10 -10.08
CA VAL A 228 13.81 21.88 -10.67
C VAL A 228 12.31 22.01 -10.93
N GLN A 229 11.77 21.10 -11.75
CA GLN A 229 10.35 20.81 -12.04
C GLN A 229 9.40 20.75 -10.81
N PHE A 230 9.93 20.65 -9.58
CA PHE A 230 9.16 20.67 -8.33
C PHE A 230 8.97 22.07 -7.71
N SER A 231 9.35 23.16 -8.40
CA SER A 231 9.11 24.52 -7.91
C SER A 231 7.64 24.96 -8.02
N THR A 232 6.76 24.10 -8.52
CA THR A 232 5.33 24.37 -8.75
C THR A 232 4.47 23.60 -7.77
N VAL A 233 3.37 24.22 -7.35
CA VAL A 233 2.28 23.58 -6.62
C VAL A 233 1.77 22.35 -7.38
N LEU A 234 1.25 21.36 -6.67
CA LEU A 234 0.59 20.22 -7.30
C LEU A 234 -0.60 20.72 -8.14
N PRO A 235 -0.71 20.31 -9.41
CA PRO A 235 -1.83 20.69 -10.24
C PRO A 235 -3.14 20.07 -9.75
N ASP A 236 -4.24 20.77 -9.99
CA ASP A 236 -5.59 20.25 -9.76
C ASP A 236 -5.75 18.85 -10.38
N ASN A 237 -6.52 17.98 -9.73
CA ASN A 237 -6.82 16.63 -10.21
C ASN A 237 -5.56 15.74 -10.42
N SER A 238 -4.47 16.02 -9.69
CA SER A 238 -3.25 15.21 -9.73
C SER A 238 -2.90 14.65 -8.35
N GLY A 239 -2.28 13.48 -8.32
CA GLY A 239 -1.64 12.98 -7.10
C GLY A 239 -0.28 13.63 -6.79
N PRO A 240 0.31 13.34 -5.62
CA PRO A 240 1.61 13.89 -5.17
C PRO A 240 2.78 13.57 -6.10
N ALA A 241 2.65 12.56 -6.97
CA ALA A 241 3.63 12.23 -8.01
C ALA A 241 3.23 12.73 -9.41
N PHE A 242 2.37 13.76 -9.50
CA PHE A 242 1.91 14.39 -10.75
C PHE A 242 1.21 13.42 -11.71
N HIS A 243 0.53 12.41 -11.16
CA HIS A 243 -0.31 11.50 -11.93
C HIS A 243 -1.73 12.07 -12.03
N PRO A 244 -2.27 12.32 -13.24
CA PRO A 244 -3.61 12.84 -13.40
C PRO A 244 -4.70 11.80 -13.12
N MET A 245 -5.83 12.23 -12.58
CA MET A 245 -6.98 11.39 -12.30
C MET A 245 -7.55 10.64 -13.50
N GLY A 246 -7.44 11.19 -14.69
CA GLY A 246 -7.98 10.57 -15.88
C GLY A 246 -7.52 11.26 -17.16
N PRO A 247 -7.84 10.66 -18.33
CA PRO A 247 -7.47 11.21 -19.62
C PRO A 247 -7.86 12.68 -19.78
N GLY A 248 -6.87 13.55 -20.01
CA GLY A 248 -7.09 14.97 -20.24
C GLY A 248 -7.47 15.79 -18.99
N ALA A 249 -7.39 15.21 -17.79
CA ALA A 249 -7.67 15.92 -16.54
C ALA A 249 -6.72 17.10 -16.29
N VAL A 250 -5.45 16.97 -16.71
CA VAL A 250 -4.43 18.01 -16.54
C VAL A 250 -3.64 18.20 -17.84
N ASN A 251 -3.50 19.44 -18.27
CA ASN A 251 -2.77 19.76 -19.49
C ASN A 251 -1.26 19.55 -19.29
N GLY A 252 -0.63 18.76 -20.17
CA GLY A 252 0.80 18.47 -20.12
C GLY A 252 1.21 17.29 -19.24
N LEU A 253 0.27 16.68 -18.51
CA LEU A 253 0.47 15.42 -17.78
C LEU A 253 -0.34 14.31 -18.46
N ASN A 254 0.26 13.12 -18.55
CA ASN A 254 -0.31 12.01 -19.31
C ASN A 254 -0.65 10.84 -18.37
N ASN A 255 -1.73 10.10 -18.66
CA ASN A 255 -2.12 8.90 -17.91
C ASN A 255 -1.31 7.67 -18.33
N VAL A 256 0.00 7.72 -18.07
CA VAL A 256 0.92 6.58 -18.22
C VAL A 256 1.43 6.16 -16.84
N LEU A 257 1.52 4.85 -16.59
CA LEU A 257 2.14 4.36 -15.36
C LEU A 257 3.64 4.59 -15.40
N THR A 258 4.20 4.94 -14.25
CA THR A 258 5.62 5.16 -14.05
C THR A 258 6.23 4.01 -13.26
N PHE A 259 7.50 3.68 -13.50
CA PHE A 259 8.20 2.62 -12.78
C PHE A 259 8.95 3.17 -11.55
N SER A 260 8.75 2.55 -10.38
CA SER A 260 9.29 3.01 -9.08
C SER A 260 10.77 2.67 -8.82
N GLY A 261 11.48 2.11 -9.81
CA GLY A 261 12.91 1.82 -9.71
C GLY A 261 13.30 0.84 -8.59
N ASP A 262 14.58 0.76 -8.24
CA ASP A 262 15.09 -0.22 -7.27
C ASP A 262 14.87 0.18 -5.80
N LYS A 263 14.52 1.44 -5.55
CA LYS A 263 14.26 1.96 -4.20
C LYS A 263 12.77 2.10 -3.88
N GLY A 264 11.90 2.06 -4.88
CA GLY A 264 10.50 2.44 -4.70
C GLY A 264 10.32 3.95 -4.67
N THR A 265 9.09 4.38 -4.47
CA THR A 265 8.78 5.80 -4.30
C THR A 265 8.90 6.18 -2.83
N VAL A 266 9.88 7.03 -2.50
CA VAL A 266 10.25 7.40 -1.13
C VAL A 266 10.28 8.92 -0.97
N VAL A 267 9.56 9.40 0.03
CA VAL A 267 9.57 10.81 0.49
C VAL A 267 10.08 10.89 1.93
N PHE A 268 10.30 12.08 2.46
CA PHE A 268 10.71 12.30 3.84
C PHE A 268 9.64 13.06 4.62
N THR A 269 9.62 12.85 5.94
CA THR A 269 8.90 13.70 6.89
C THR A 269 9.74 13.96 8.13
N GLN A 270 9.38 15.00 8.90
CA GLN A 270 10.14 15.45 10.06
C GLN A 270 9.54 14.92 11.36
N MET A 271 10.35 14.21 12.14
CA MET A 271 10.02 13.62 13.45
C MET A 271 10.54 14.48 14.62
N LYS A 272 10.32 14.04 15.87
CA LYS A 272 10.73 14.80 17.08
C LYS A 272 12.22 15.10 17.14
N VAL A 273 13.04 14.06 16.94
CA VAL A 273 14.52 14.09 17.08
C VAL A 273 15.23 13.55 15.84
N LEU A 274 14.48 13.27 14.78
CA LEU A 274 14.98 12.80 13.50
C LEU A 274 14.43 13.73 12.42
N GLU A 275 15.31 14.42 11.73
CA GLU A 275 14.91 15.35 10.67
C GLU A 275 14.37 14.59 9.46
N ASN A 276 15.11 13.59 8.97
CA ASN A 276 14.80 12.86 7.74
C ASN A 276 14.28 11.46 8.04
N LEU A 277 12.96 11.29 8.30
CA LEU A 277 12.34 9.98 8.32
C LEU A 277 11.90 9.60 6.89
N PRO A 278 12.45 8.53 6.28
CA PRO A 278 11.96 8.05 5.00
C PRO A 278 10.56 7.41 5.13
N ILE A 279 9.67 7.74 4.21
CA ILE A 279 8.34 7.17 4.05
C ILE A 279 8.27 6.55 2.66
N MET A 280 8.21 5.22 2.61
CA MET A 280 7.95 4.49 1.37
C MET A 280 6.47 4.58 1.02
N LEU A 281 6.16 5.21 -0.10
CA LEU A 281 4.80 5.29 -0.63
C LEU A 281 4.46 4.08 -1.51
N THR A 282 5.44 3.57 -2.25
CA THR A 282 5.29 2.37 -3.10
C THR A 282 6.51 1.47 -3.05
N SER A 283 6.30 0.15 -3.11
CA SER A 283 7.41 -0.82 -3.19
C SER A 283 8.32 -0.57 -4.40
N PRO A 284 9.59 -0.99 -4.34
CA PRO A 284 10.46 -1.03 -5.50
C PRO A 284 9.91 -1.89 -6.64
N ARG A 285 10.30 -1.54 -7.87
CA ARG A 285 10.08 -2.29 -9.12
C ARG A 285 8.61 -2.57 -9.42
N ILE A 286 7.75 -1.57 -9.14
CA ILE A 286 6.31 -1.57 -9.44
C ILE A 286 6.00 -0.46 -10.46
N TRP A 287 5.00 -0.70 -11.30
CA TRP A 287 4.38 0.32 -12.13
C TRP A 287 3.28 1.03 -11.35
N GLU A 288 3.33 2.34 -11.23
CA GLU A 288 2.45 3.10 -10.36
C GLU A 288 1.79 4.32 -11.01
N ALA A 289 0.62 4.66 -10.48
CA ALA A 289 0.07 6.03 -10.49
C ALA A 289 -0.29 6.38 -9.05
N LEU A 290 0.60 7.11 -8.38
CA LEU A 290 0.56 7.34 -6.94
C LEU A 290 -0.37 8.51 -6.54
N GLY A 291 -1.25 8.23 -5.57
CA GLY A 291 -2.03 9.20 -4.80
C GLY A 291 -3.11 9.96 -5.60
N LEU A 292 -3.84 9.24 -6.44
CA LEU A 292 -4.94 9.71 -7.25
C LEU A 292 -6.12 10.20 -6.39
N PRO A 293 -6.53 11.48 -6.51
CA PRO A 293 -7.63 12.06 -5.74
C PRO A 293 -9.02 11.58 -6.23
N LEU A 294 -9.50 10.39 -5.82
CA LEU A 294 -10.81 9.87 -6.27
C LEU A 294 -11.96 10.13 -5.27
N THR A 295 -13.19 9.89 -5.74
CA THR A 295 -14.44 10.18 -5.02
C THR A 295 -15.33 8.93 -4.92
N PRO A 296 -16.09 8.76 -3.81
CA PRO A 296 -17.06 7.67 -3.65
C PRO A 296 -18.41 7.95 -4.33
N PHE A 297 -18.64 9.15 -4.84
CA PHE A 297 -19.94 9.57 -5.37
C PHE A 297 -20.19 9.03 -6.77
N GLU A 298 -21.46 8.75 -7.07
CA GLU A 298 -21.88 8.34 -8.41
C GLU A 298 -21.72 9.47 -9.43
N ASP A 299 -20.99 9.18 -10.50
CA ASP A 299 -20.69 10.07 -11.63
C ASP A 299 -21.94 10.73 -12.25
N THR A 300 -23.08 10.02 -12.26
CA THR A 300 -24.28 10.44 -13.00
C THR A 300 -25.27 11.29 -12.20
N ILE A 301 -25.08 11.46 -10.89
CA ILE A 301 -26.13 12.00 -10.00
C ILE A 301 -26.17 13.54 -9.91
N ASN A 302 -25.27 14.24 -10.61
CA ASN A 302 -25.16 15.70 -10.60
C ASN A 302 -25.20 16.28 -9.16
N PHE A 303 -24.25 15.83 -8.34
CA PHE A 303 -24.26 16.00 -6.88
C PHE A 303 -24.69 17.39 -6.39
N PHE A 304 -24.19 18.48 -6.99
CA PHE A 304 -24.50 19.86 -6.58
C PHE A 304 -25.75 20.47 -7.23
N GLY A 305 -26.24 19.87 -8.31
CA GLY A 305 -27.44 20.38 -8.99
C GLY A 305 -28.74 19.90 -8.37
N ASP A 306 -28.74 18.72 -7.74
CA ASP A 306 -29.91 18.16 -7.06
C ASP A 306 -29.53 17.28 -5.85
N PRO A 307 -29.09 17.86 -4.72
CA PRO A 307 -28.76 17.07 -3.52
C PRO A 307 -29.92 16.25 -2.96
N GLY A 308 -31.17 16.63 -3.23
CA GLY A 308 -32.36 15.86 -2.83
C GLY A 308 -32.47 14.50 -3.52
N ALA A 309 -31.81 14.33 -4.68
CA ALA A 309 -31.74 13.05 -5.38
C ALA A 309 -30.70 12.07 -4.79
N ILE A 310 -29.90 12.51 -3.81
CA ILE A 310 -28.75 11.74 -3.28
C ILE A 310 -29.13 11.06 -1.96
N ASP A 311 -29.17 9.74 -1.99
CA ASP A 311 -29.29 8.89 -0.80
C ASP A 311 -27.97 8.17 -0.50
N GLU A 312 -27.87 7.58 0.68
CA GLU A 312 -26.70 6.77 1.08
C GLU A 312 -26.44 5.61 0.10
N GLY A 313 -27.50 5.04 -0.48
CA GLY A 313 -27.38 4.03 -1.54
C GLY A 313 -26.87 4.57 -2.88
N SER A 314 -26.62 5.87 -3.01
CA SER A 314 -25.94 6.48 -4.16
C SER A 314 -24.42 6.41 -4.05
N ILE A 315 -23.87 5.95 -2.91
CA ILE A 315 -22.43 5.72 -2.76
C ILE A 315 -21.95 4.53 -3.59
N ARG A 316 -20.91 4.76 -4.39
CA ARG A 316 -20.22 3.76 -5.21
C ARG A 316 -18.78 3.66 -4.71
N PRO A 317 -18.58 2.90 -3.64
CA PRO A 317 -17.34 2.97 -2.89
C PRO A 317 -16.17 2.29 -3.59
N TYR A 318 -16.34 1.81 -4.82
CA TYR A 318 -15.35 1.00 -5.54
C TYR A 318 -15.20 1.59 -6.93
N VAL A 319 -14.05 2.21 -7.20
CA VAL A 319 -13.70 2.71 -8.53
C VAL A 319 -12.93 1.62 -9.27
N ALA A 320 -13.35 1.27 -10.48
CA ALA A 320 -12.61 0.30 -11.28
C ALA A 320 -11.38 0.97 -11.89
N MET A 321 -10.20 0.55 -11.44
CA MET A 321 -8.92 0.97 -12.01
C MET A 321 -8.60 0.09 -13.21
N LYS A 322 -8.23 0.69 -14.35
CA LYS A 322 -7.85 -0.03 -15.58
C LYS A 322 -6.45 0.36 -16.02
N ALA A 323 -5.73 -0.61 -16.59
CA ALA A 323 -4.46 -0.39 -17.25
C ALA A 323 -4.38 -1.21 -18.54
N GLN A 324 -3.96 -0.59 -19.64
CA GLN A 324 -3.84 -1.23 -20.95
C GLN A 324 -2.42 -1.09 -21.51
N LEU A 325 -1.95 -2.18 -22.13
CA LEU A 325 -0.65 -2.22 -22.78
C LEU A 325 -0.72 -1.74 -24.24
N PHE A 326 0.18 -0.84 -24.61
CA PHE A 326 0.35 -0.33 -25.98
C PHE A 326 1.78 -0.57 -26.46
N GLU A 327 1.97 -0.82 -27.76
CA GLU A 327 3.30 -0.75 -28.38
C GLU A 327 3.85 0.67 -28.22
N TYR A 328 5.13 0.79 -27.85
CA TYR A 328 5.79 2.08 -27.73
C TYR A 328 6.04 2.67 -29.13
N ASP A 329 5.57 3.90 -29.35
CA ASP A 329 5.89 4.73 -30.51
C ASP A 329 6.28 6.13 -30.02
N PRO A 330 7.56 6.53 -30.13
CA PRO A 330 8.03 7.84 -29.66
C PRO A 330 7.37 9.03 -30.40
N ASN A 331 6.70 8.79 -31.53
CA ASN A 331 6.00 9.83 -32.29
C ASN A 331 4.51 9.88 -31.97
N ALA A 332 3.99 8.90 -31.23
CA ALA A 332 2.61 8.90 -30.79
C ALA A 332 2.46 9.72 -29.50
N PRO A 333 1.28 10.32 -29.25
CA PRO A 333 0.96 10.92 -27.96
C PRO A 333 1.22 9.92 -26.83
N ASP A 334 1.83 10.40 -25.74
CA ASP A 334 2.20 9.62 -24.56
C ASP A 334 3.18 8.46 -24.83
N GLY A 335 3.78 8.40 -26.02
CA GLY A 335 4.54 7.23 -26.46
C GLY A 335 3.66 6.01 -26.79
N ALA A 336 2.33 6.14 -26.79
CA ALA A 336 1.40 5.03 -26.93
C ALA A 336 0.95 4.86 -28.39
N GLY A 337 1.54 3.88 -29.08
CA GLY A 337 1.19 3.50 -30.43
C GLY A 337 -0.06 2.61 -30.51
N LYS A 338 0.08 1.43 -31.09
CA LYS A 338 -1.05 0.49 -31.26
C LYS A 338 -1.33 -0.29 -29.97
N PRO A 339 -2.59 -0.58 -29.63
CA PRO A 339 -2.92 -1.52 -28.56
C PRO A 339 -2.24 -2.87 -28.77
N VAL A 340 -1.66 -3.44 -27.72
CA VAL A 340 -1.21 -4.83 -27.73
C VAL A 340 -2.44 -5.72 -27.64
N LEU A 341 -2.57 -6.65 -28.59
CA LEU A 341 -3.72 -7.54 -28.68
C LEU A 341 -3.36 -8.97 -28.27
N ASP A 342 -4.25 -9.61 -27.51
CA ASP A 342 -4.26 -11.03 -27.27
C ASP A 342 -5.58 -11.64 -27.77
N ASN A 343 -5.49 -12.59 -28.70
CA ASN A 343 -6.65 -13.17 -29.41
C ASN A 343 -7.61 -12.12 -30.01
N GLY A 344 -7.06 -10.97 -30.44
CA GLY A 344 -7.84 -9.87 -31.03
C GLY A 344 -8.41 -8.87 -30.02
N ASN A 345 -8.28 -9.12 -28.71
CA ASN A 345 -8.71 -8.21 -27.65
C ASN A 345 -7.52 -7.44 -27.07
N PRO A 346 -7.68 -6.16 -26.68
CA PRO A 346 -6.63 -5.44 -25.97
C PRO A 346 -6.20 -6.15 -24.67
N VAL A 347 -4.91 -6.10 -24.37
CA VAL A 347 -4.36 -6.55 -23.09
C VAL A 347 -4.69 -5.50 -22.04
N ILE A 348 -5.63 -5.83 -21.16
CA ILE A 348 -6.10 -4.95 -20.08
C ILE A 348 -5.97 -5.70 -18.74
N GLY A 349 -5.34 -5.05 -17.77
CA GLY A 349 -5.47 -5.38 -16.34
C GLY A 349 -6.48 -4.45 -15.69
N PHE A 350 -7.09 -4.93 -14.62
CA PHE A 350 -8.00 -4.14 -13.82
C PHE A 350 -7.97 -4.58 -12.36
N GLY A 351 -8.33 -3.67 -11.48
CA GLY A 351 -8.50 -3.87 -10.04
C GLY A 351 -9.46 -2.82 -9.50
N THR A 352 -9.63 -2.75 -8.18
CA THR A 352 -10.63 -1.87 -7.56
C THR A 352 -10.01 -0.91 -6.56
N ALA A 353 -10.26 0.39 -6.68
CA ALA A 353 -9.96 1.38 -5.65
C ALA A 353 -11.17 1.51 -4.71
N PRO A 354 -11.17 0.94 -3.50
CA PRO A 354 -12.21 1.27 -2.54
C PRO A 354 -11.96 2.67 -1.96
N ILE A 355 -12.96 3.55 -2.05
CA ILE A 355 -13.04 4.87 -1.41
C ILE A 355 -14.46 5.01 -0.94
N ASP A 356 -14.68 5.25 0.35
CA ASP A 356 -16.01 5.19 0.94
C ASP A 356 -16.15 6.21 2.09
N ILE A 357 -17.38 6.47 2.55
CA ILE A 357 -17.74 7.48 3.54
C ILE A 357 -18.14 6.79 4.86
N PRO A 358 -17.67 7.28 6.02
CA PRO A 358 -18.10 6.78 7.32
C PRO A 358 -19.55 7.21 7.63
N ASN A 359 -20.31 6.36 8.34
CA ASN A 359 -21.73 6.59 8.66
C ASN A 359 -21.95 7.53 9.86
N CYS A 360 -21.12 8.57 9.99
CA CYS A 360 -21.13 9.48 11.14
C CYS A 360 -22.51 10.10 11.40
N GLU A 361 -23.26 10.40 10.34
CA GLU A 361 -24.57 11.03 10.39
C GLU A 361 -25.63 10.19 11.10
N ARG A 362 -25.47 8.87 11.15
CA ARG A 362 -26.41 7.99 11.86
C ARG A 362 -26.37 8.15 13.39
N CYS A 363 -25.33 8.79 13.93
CA CYS A 363 -25.20 9.09 15.36
C CYS A 363 -25.08 10.59 15.64
N HIS A 364 -24.37 11.33 14.78
CA HIS A 364 -24.07 12.75 14.97
C HIS A 364 -25.14 13.69 14.40
N ALA A 365 -25.98 13.24 13.47
CA ALA A 365 -27.09 14.05 12.95
C ALA A 365 -28.41 13.82 13.71
N LEU A 366 -28.40 13.03 14.78
CA LEU A 366 -29.58 12.73 15.58
C LEU A 366 -29.83 13.77 16.67
N GLY A 367 -31.10 14.01 17.01
CA GLY A 367 -31.45 14.86 18.14
C GLY A 367 -31.12 14.25 19.51
N ASP A 368 -31.21 15.07 20.57
CA ASP A 368 -31.10 14.62 21.96
C ASP A 368 -32.22 13.62 22.30
N GLY A 369 -31.85 12.46 22.86
CA GLY A 369 -32.77 11.39 23.23
C GLY A 369 -33.34 10.59 22.05
N ALA A 370 -32.92 10.85 20.81
CA ALA A 370 -33.44 10.17 19.63
C ALA A 370 -33.00 8.69 19.54
N SER A 371 -31.82 8.37 20.08
CA SER A 371 -31.26 7.02 20.16
C SER A 371 -30.26 6.94 21.29
N VAL A 372 -29.99 5.74 21.82
CA VAL A 372 -28.95 5.53 22.85
C VAL A 372 -27.55 5.90 22.35
N ASN A 373 -27.31 5.77 21.04
CA ASN A 373 -26.05 6.11 20.40
C ASN A 373 -26.05 7.52 19.76
N SER A 374 -27.08 8.34 20.00
CA SER A 374 -27.04 9.75 19.59
C SER A 374 -25.88 10.45 20.30
N ALA A 375 -24.96 11.02 19.53
CA ALA A 375 -23.82 11.77 20.07
C ALA A 375 -24.26 13.06 20.78
N ASN A 376 -25.48 13.53 20.50
CA ASN A 376 -26.04 14.75 21.06
C ASN A 376 -26.86 14.51 22.34
N ASN A 377 -26.85 13.29 22.88
CA ASN A 377 -27.52 12.94 24.13
C ASN A 377 -26.96 13.76 25.30
N GLY A 378 -27.83 14.50 25.99
CA GLY A 378 -27.41 15.39 27.09
C GLY A 378 -26.81 16.72 26.63
N HIS A 379 -26.85 17.01 25.32
CA HIS A 379 -26.35 18.23 24.67
C HIS A 379 -27.45 18.89 23.82
N PRO A 380 -28.58 19.32 24.41
CA PRO A 380 -29.73 19.85 23.66
C PRO A 380 -29.39 21.11 22.85
N GLU A 381 -28.40 21.89 23.28
CA GLU A 381 -27.88 23.04 22.53
C GLU A 381 -27.20 22.63 21.22
N ILE A 382 -26.43 21.54 21.23
CA ILE A 382 -25.77 21.00 20.04
C ILE A 382 -26.82 20.32 19.15
N ALA A 383 -27.77 19.59 19.74
CA ALA A 383 -28.88 19.01 18.99
C ALA A 383 -29.70 20.09 18.23
N ALA A 384 -29.84 21.29 18.80
CA ALA A 384 -30.49 22.42 18.12
C ALA A 384 -29.66 22.94 16.95
N MET A 385 -28.33 23.04 17.07
CA MET A 385 -27.43 23.40 15.97
C MET A 385 -27.49 22.38 14.83
N VAL A 386 -27.55 21.09 15.16
CA VAL A 386 -27.71 19.99 14.19
C VAL A 386 -29.01 20.15 13.41
N GLN A 387 -30.13 20.39 14.08
CA GLN A 387 -31.41 20.60 13.40
C GLN A 387 -31.40 21.88 12.53
N GLU A 388 -30.80 22.96 13.03
CA GLU A 388 -30.64 24.21 12.27
C GLU A 388 -29.83 24.00 10.98
N GLU A 389 -28.81 23.14 11.02
CA GLU A 389 -28.01 22.81 9.84
C GLU A 389 -28.80 21.99 8.82
N ILE A 390 -29.57 21.00 9.28
CA ILE A 390 -30.46 20.20 8.41
C ILE A 390 -31.49 21.11 7.73
N ASP A 391 -32.16 21.96 8.50
CA ASP A 391 -33.20 22.85 8.01
C ASP A 391 -32.67 23.84 6.97
N PHE A 392 -31.44 24.37 7.17
CA PHE A 392 -30.80 25.25 6.22
C PHE A 392 -30.55 24.56 4.87
N TRP A 393 -29.92 23.38 4.87
CA TRP A 393 -29.57 22.71 3.61
C TRP A 393 -30.80 22.21 2.87
N ASN A 394 -31.82 21.77 3.60
CA ASN A 394 -33.11 21.44 3.00
C ASN A 394 -33.75 22.67 2.34
N ALA A 395 -33.73 23.83 3.00
CA ALA A 395 -34.24 25.07 2.42
C ALA A 395 -33.40 25.56 1.23
N TYR A 396 -32.06 25.48 1.32
CA TYR A 396 -31.14 25.97 0.30
C TYR A 396 -31.28 25.20 -1.02
N TYR A 397 -31.39 23.87 -0.94
CA TYR A 397 -31.52 23.01 -2.11
C TYR A 397 -32.98 22.68 -2.46
N ASN A 398 -33.96 23.20 -1.71
CA ASN A 398 -35.37 22.86 -1.82
C ASN A 398 -35.66 21.36 -1.67
N VAL A 399 -34.97 20.67 -0.74
CA VAL A 399 -35.20 19.26 -0.42
C VAL A 399 -36.56 19.11 0.27
N ASP A 400 -37.50 18.42 -0.37
CA ASP A 400 -38.80 18.08 0.17
C ASP A 400 -38.86 16.58 0.55
N VAL A 401 -38.46 16.29 1.78
CA VAL A 401 -38.50 14.92 2.34
C VAL A 401 -39.92 14.33 2.33
N ALA A 402 -40.95 15.18 2.41
CA ALA A 402 -42.33 14.71 2.33
C ALA A 402 -42.74 14.34 0.90
N ALA A 403 -42.10 14.93 -0.12
CA ALA A 403 -42.23 14.54 -1.52
C ALA A 403 -41.36 13.33 -1.91
N GLY A 404 -40.46 12.89 -1.03
CA GLY A 404 -39.60 11.72 -1.22
C GLY A 404 -38.13 12.06 -1.51
N ASP A 405 -37.73 13.32 -1.41
CA ASP A 405 -36.32 13.70 -1.51
C ASP A 405 -35.54 13.18 -0.29
N SER A 406 -34.26 12.90 -0.48
CA SER A 406 -33.35 12.46 0.56
C SER A 406 -32.76 13.66 1.31
N ASP A 407 -32.79 13.61 2.64
CA ASP A 407 -32.09 14.58 3.50
C ASP A 407 -30.67 14.15 3.87
N TRP A 408 -30.18 13.05 3.30
CA TRP A 408 -28.91 12.44 3.69
C TRP A 408 -27.73 13.41 3.58
N TYR A 409 -27.66 14.20 2.50
CA TYR A 409 -26.66 15.26 2.38
C TYR A 409 -26.75 16.29 3.52
N SER A 410 -27.95 16.77 3.84
CA SER A 410 -28.18 17.70 4.95
C SER A 410 -27.73 17.11 6.30
N ARG A 411 -27.98 15.81 6.52
CA ARG A 411 -27.51 15.09 7.71
C ARG A 411 -26.00 14.94 7.78
N LEU A 412 -25.31 14.70 6.66
CA LEU A 412 -23.84 14.71 6.63
C LEU A 412 -23.26 16.05 7.08
N LYS A 413 -23.83 17.17 6.61
CA LYS A 413 -23.40 18.52 7.00
C LYS A 413 -23.63 18.75 8.50
N ALA A 414 -24.79 18.36 9.00
CA ALA A 414 -25.15 18.48 10.40
C ALA A 414 -24.29 17.60 11.33
N ALA A 415 -23.87 16.42 10.86
CA ALA A 415 -22.97 15.55 11.59
C ALA A 415 -21.60 16.19 11.82
N ALA A 416 -21.06 16.91 10.84
CA ALA A 416 -19.84 17.69 11.01
C ALA A 416 -19.99 18.77 12.09
N ILE A 417 -21.12 19.48 12.11
CA ILE A 417 -21.42 20.46 13.17
C ILE A 417 -21.49 19.82 14.55
N SER A 418 -22.17 18.69 14.71
CA SER A 418 -22.22 17.97 15.98
C SER A 418 -20.82 17.63 16.49
N MET A 419 -19.98 17.04 15.66
CA MET A 419 -18.62 16.65 16.06
C MET A 419 -17.76 17.86 16.46
N LEU A 420 -17.77 18.93 15.65
CA LEU A 420 -16.98 20.12 15.93
C LEU A 420 -17.48 20.85 17.20
N ALA A 421 -18.79 20.95 17.39
CA ALA A 421 -19.37 21.56 18.59
C ALA A 421 -19.11 20.74 19.86
N LEU A 422 -19.19 19.40 19.77
CA LEU A 422 -18.81 18.50 20.86
C LEU A 422 -17.32 18.64 21.18
N HIS A 423 -16.48 18.75 20.16
CA HIS A 423 -15.04 18.97 20.33
C HIS A 423 -14.75 20.30 21.05
N ASP A 424 -15.42 21.39 20.66
CA ASP A 424 -15.35 22.68 21.34
C ASP A 424 -15.72 22.56 22.83
N GLN A 425 -16.84 21.90 23.13
CA GLN A 425 -17.32 21.73 24.50
C GLN A 425 -16.39 20.86 25.36
N GLN A 426 -15.84 19.79 24.80
CA GLN A 426 -15.04 18.81 25.54
C GLN A 426 -13.57 19.23 25.70
N HIS A 427 -13.03 19.97 24.72
CA HIS A 427 -11.59 20.24 24.63
C HIS A 427 -11.24 21.73 24.68
N GLY A 428 -12.24 22.62 24.59
CA GLY A 428 -12.06 24.07 24.64
C GLY A 428 -11.55 24.66 23.33
N THR A 429 -11.79 23.99 22.20
CA THR A 429 -11.56 24.54 20.86
C THR A 429 -12.65 25.56 20.50
N SER A 430 -12.53 26.18 19.32
CA SER A 430 -13.44 27.24 18.85
C SER A 430 -13.93 27.06 17.42
N PHE A 431 -13.98 25.82 16.93
CA PHE A 431 -14.32 25.48 15.54
C PHE A 431 -15.73 25.91 15.12
N THR A 432 -16.65 26.05 16.06
CA THR A 432 -18.04 26.45 15.80
C THR A 432 -18.38 27.85 16.32
N ALA A 433 -17.38 28.64 16.74
CA ALA A 433 -17.60 29.94 17.38
C ALA A 433 -18.35 30.96 16.51
N ASN A 434 -18.21 30.86 15.18
CA ASN A 434 -18.89 31.73 14.21
C ASN A 434 -20.11 31.06 13.55
N PHE A 435 -20.50 29.86 13.98
CA PHE A 435 -21.64 29.16 13.42
C PHE A 435 -22.98 29.71 13.96
N PRO A 436 -24.01 29.90 13.10
CA PRO A 436 -23.92 29.86 11.64
C PRO A 436 -23.42 31.19 11.06
N ALA A 437 -22.42 31.14 10.18
CA ALA A 437 -21.93 32.34 9.51
C ALA A 437 -22.89 32.81 8.39
N THR A 438 -23.60 31.86 7.77
CA THR A 438 -24.57 32.10 6.69
C THR A 438 -25.98 31.63 7.10
N GLY A 439 -27.03 32.33 6.68
CA GLY A 439 -28.44 31.96 6.91
C GLY A 439 -29.33 32.20 5.69
N ILE A 440 -30.63 31.87 5.80
CA ILE A 440 -31.66 32.12 4.78
C ILE A 440 -32.76 33.00 5.39
N ASP A 441 -33.14 34.09 4.70
CA ASP A 441 -34.23 34.96 5.14
C ASP A 441 -35.63 34.40 4.76
N ALA A 442 -36.68 35.05 5.25
CA ALA A 442 -38.07 34.64 4.97
C ALA A 442 -38.47 34.69 3.48
N ASN A 443 -37.66 35.30 2.62
CA ASN A 443 -37.88 35.37 1.17
C ASN A 443 -37.02 34.35 0.41
N GLY A 444 -36.24 33.52 1.09
CA GLY A 444 -35.33 32.54 0.49
C GLY A 444 -33.97 33.11 0.06
N ASN A 445 -33.61 34.33 0.47
CA ASN A 445 -32.31 34.91 0.14
C ASN A 445 -31.25 34.52 1.18
N LEU A 446 -30.02 34.24 0.73
CA LEU A 446 -28.87 34.08 1.62
C LEU A 446 -28.58 35.38 2.39
N THR A 447 -28.18 35.24 3.64
CA THR A 447 -27.79 36.32 4.56
C THR A 447 -26.54 35.93 5.36
N GLY A 448 -25.91 36.89 6.05
CA GLY A 448 -24.66 36.65 6.77
C GLY A 448 -23.42 36.70 5.86
N ASP A 449 -22.36 35.98 6.23
CA ASP A 449 -21.19 35.79 5.38
C ASP A 449 -21.52 34.81 4.25
N THR A 450 -21.39 35.25 3.00
CA THR A 450 -21.58 34.40 1.82
C THR A 450 -20.30 34.25 1.00
N SER A 451 -19.15 34.66 1.55
CA SER A 451 -17.87 34.65 0.83
C SER A 451 -17.36 33.23 0.59
N ASP A 452 -17.69 32.29 1.49
CA ASP A 452 -17.31 30.88 1.41
C ASP A 452 -18.32 30.01 0.62
N ARG A 453 -19.17 30.62 -0.21
CA ARG A 453 -20.08 29.90 -1.12
C ARG A 453 -19.40 28.83 -2.00
N PRO A 454 -18.16 29.01 -2.50
CA PRO A 454 -17.48 27.95 -3.25
C PRO A 454 -17.18 26.70 -2.41
N GLN A 455 -17.14 26.84 -1.09
CA GLN A 455 -16.84 25.74 -0.16
C GLN A 455 -18.08 25.11 0.44
N ASN A 456 -19.29 25.66 0.25
CA ASN A 456 -20.52 25.18 0.89
C ASN A 456 -20.38 25.01 2.43
N THR A 457 -19.62 25.85 3.14
CA THR A 457 -19.50 25.80 4.61
C THR A 457 -20.18 26.99 5.30
N ARG A 458 -20.71 26.76 6.51
CA ARG A 458 -21.33 27.77 7.39
C ARG A 458 -20.53 28.02 8.67
N LEU A 459 -19.29 27.52 8.75
CA LEU A 459 -18.40 27.75 9.89
C LEU A 459 -17.88 29.20 9.96
N GLY A 460 -17.87 29.92 8.83
CA GLY A 460 -17.30 31.28 8.74
C GLY A 460 -15.76 31.31 8.73
N HIS A 461 -15.16 30.16 8.42
CA HIS A 461 -13.75 29.97 8.17
C HIS A 461 -13.54 28.68 7.35
N GLN A 462 -12.29 28.44 6.94
CA GLN A 462 -11.86 27.23 6.23
C GLN A 462 -12.18 25.91 6.95
N THR A 463 -12.11 24.80 6.22
CA THR A 463 -12.28 23.46 6.78
C THR A 463 -11.30 23.13 7.92
N VAL A 464 -11.74 22.29 8.87
CA VAL A 464 -10.91 21.79 9.98
C VAL A 464 -10.14 20.56 9.54
N LEU A 465 -8.82 20.70 9.40
CA LEU A 465 -7.91 19.59 9.13
C LEU A 465 -7.39 18.99 10.46
N CYS A 466 -7.90 17.82 10.84
CA CYS A 466 -7.56 17.17 12.12
C CYS A 466 -6.05 16.98 12.30
N GLN A 467 -5.34 16.65 11.22
CA GLN A 467 -3.90 16.39 11.21
C GLN A 467 -3.03 17.63 11.47
N ARG A 468 -3.60 18.84 11.51
CA ARG A 468 -2.90 20.03 12.01
C ARG A 468 -2.60 19.92 13.51
N CYS A 469 -3.44 19.20 14.26
CA CYS A 469 -3.32 19.07 15.71
C CYS A 469 -3.00 17.65 16.15
N HIS A 470 -3.53 16.65 15.46
CA HIS A 470 -3.37 15.24 15.81
C HIS A 470 -2.38 14.56 14.86
N ALA A 471 -1.36 13.90 15.41
CA ALA A 471 -0.53 13.03 14.59
C ALA A 471 -1.33 11.87 13.98
N ASP A 472 -0.96 11.48 12.77
CA ASP A 472 -1.59 10.43 11.99
C ASP A 472 -0.57 9.76 11.05
N ASN A 473 -0.22 8.51 11.37
CA ASN A 473 0.73 7.74 10.60
C ASN A 473 0.20 7.31 9.22
N VAL A 474 -1.12 7.28 9.02
CA VAL A 474 -1.71 6.88 7.72
C VAL A 474 -1.27 7.83 6.62
N VAL A 475 -1.25 9.13 6.93
CA VAL A 475 -0.78 10.19 6.02
C VAL A 475 0.64 10.66 6.33
N ALA A 476 1.34 9.99 7.26
CA ALA A 476 2.66 10.34 7.76
C ALA A 476 2.78 11.74 8.40
N ALA A 477 1.68 12.29 8.93
CA ALA A 477 1.69 13.48 9.77
C ALA A 477 2.13 13.08 11.20
N VAL A 478 3.44 12.97 11.45
CA VAL A 478 3.97 12.22 12.61
C VAL A 478 4.15 13.04 13.90
N LYS A 479 3.72 14.30 13.94
CA LYS A 479 3.83 15.21 15.09
C LYS A 479 2.46 15.72 15.52
N SER A 480 2.20 15.73 16.83
CA SER A 480 1.00 16.34 17.40
C SER A 480 1.29 17.73 17.92
N ALA A 481 0.25 18.57 17.93
CA ALA A 481 0.27 19.83 18.66
C ALA A 481 0.08 19.62 20.17
N ASN A 482 0.16 20.71 20.94
CA ASN A 482 -0.10 20.71 22.37
C ASN A 482 -1.37 21.51 22.68
N ARG A 483 -2.13 21.10 23.70
CA ARG A 483 -3.25 21.90 24.20
C ARG A 483 -2.73 23.20 24.81
N ALA A 484 -3.28 24.34 24.41
CA ALA A 484 -2.84 25.66 24.85
C ALA A 484 -3.08 25.91 26.35
N ASP A 485 -4.11 25.29 26.92
CA ASP A 485 -4.51 25.46 28.33
C ASP A 485 -3.60 24.71 29.32
N THR A 486 -3.05 23.58 28.90
CA THR A 486 -2.37 22.61 29.77
C THR A 486 -0.94 22.31 29.32
N GLY A 487 -0.57 22.65 28.09
CA GLY A 487 0.68 22.28 27.44
C GLY A 487 0.80 20.78 27.11
N LYS A 488 -0.24 19.98 27.39
CA LYS A 488 -0.21 18.53 27.16
C LYS A 488 -0.24 18.22 25.67
N LEU A 489 0.52 17.21 25.28
CA LEU A 489 0.48 16.66 23.93
C LEU A 489 -0.94 16.20 23.59
N ILE A 490 -1.38 16.51 22.37
CA ILE A 490 -2.66 16.01 21.83
C ILE A 490 -2.44 14.57 21.33
N PRO A 491 -3.28 13.60 21.73
CA PRO A 491 -3.12 12.20 21.31
C PRO A 491 -3.27 12.06 19.79
N PRO A 492 -2.63 11.05 19.17
CA PRO A 492 -2.78 10.82 17.74
C PRO A 492 -4.23 10.53 17.37
N LEU A 493 -4.60 10.83 16.12
CA LEU A 493 -6.00 10.82 15.66
C LEU A 493 -6.65 9.44 15.86
N THR A 494 -5.89 8.38 15.61
CA THR A 494 -6.33 6.99 15.83
C THR A 494 -6.65 6.72 17.29
N GLU A 495 -5.78 7.11 18.22
CA GLU A 495 -6.02 6.94 19.66
C GLU A 495 -7.22 7.78 20.12
N ALA A 496 -7.33 9.02 19.64
CA ALA A 496 -8.42 9.93 20.01
C ALA A 496 -9.79 9.41 19.58
N ILE A 497 -9.93 9.02 18.30
CA ILE A 497 -11.20 8.56 17.74
C ILE A 497 -11.64 7.25 18.42
N HIS A 498 -10.77 6.25 18.50
CA HIS A 498 -11.18 4.95 19.05
C HIS A 498 -11.53 5.04 20.54
N ASN A 499 -10.79 5.83 21.33
CA ASN A 499 -11.11 5.99 22.75
C ASN A 499 -12.43 6.75 22.98
N ASN A 500 -12.82 7.66 22.09
CA ASN A 500 -14.11 8.34 22.20
C ASN A 500 -15.30 7.45 21.80
N HIS A 501 -15.07 6.47 20.93
CA HIS A 501 -16.13 5.61 20.40
C HIS A 501 -16.20 4.21 21.02
N LYS A 502 -15.24 3.81 21.87
CA LYS A 502 -15.20 2.46 22.44
C LYS A 502 -16.40 2.08 23.29
N ASP A 503 -17.14 3.07 23.83
CA ASP A 503 -18.25 2.87 24.77
C ASP A 503 -19.64 2.98 24.13
N VAL A 504 -19.72 3.07 22.78
CA VAL A 504 -21.00 3.05 22.06
C VAL A 504 -21.68 1.67 22.16
N VAL A 505 -23.01 1.65 22.27
CA VAL A 505 -23.77 0.39 22.41
C VAL A 505 -23.93 -0.26 21.04
N PHE A 506 -22.99 -1.14 20.68
CA PHE A 506 -22.92 -1.73 19.33
C PHE A 506 -22.54 -3.21 19.31
N ASP A 507 -22.58 -3.89 20.44
CA ASP A 507 -22.26 -5.32 20.49
C ASP A 507 -23.37 -6.17 19.87
N ASP A 508 -22.99 -7.32 19.32
CA ASP A 508 -23.92 -8.37 18.89
C ASP A 508 -24.31 -9.31 20.04
N ALA A 509 -25.13 -10.32 19.75
CA ALA A 509 -25.59 -11.28 20.76
C ALA A 509 -24.45 -12.16 21.33
N HIS A 510 -23.27 -12.14 20.70
CA HIS A 510 -22.07 -12.85 21.12
C HIS A 510 -21.07 -11.96 21.88
N GLY A 511 -21.39 -10.67 22.06
CA GLY A 511 -20.58 -9.68 22.75
C GLY A 511 -19.45 -9.11 21.89
N ARG A 512 -19.48 -9.32 20.56
CA ARG A 512 -18.51 -8.71 19.65
C ARG A 512 -18.99 -7.34 19.23
N SER A 513 -18.13 -6.34 19.34
CA SER A 513 -18.47 -4.99 18.91
C SER A 513 -18.61 -4.90 17.39
N GLY A 514 -19.74 -4.37 16.92
CA GLY A 514 -19.93 -3.96 15.52
C GLY A 514 -19.57 -2.49 15.29
N SER A 515 -19.06 -1.78 16.31
CA SER A 515 -18.74 -0.35 16.26
C SER A 515 -17.76 -0.03 15.13
N CYS A 516 -16.89 -0.98 14.78
CA CYS A 516 -16.01 -0.90 13.63
C CYS A 516 -16.78 -0.55 12.35
N GLN A 517 -17.84 -1.28 11.99
CA GLN A 517 -18.66 -1.00 10.80
C GLN A 517 -19.63 0.17 10.99
N GLY A 518 -19.83 0.62 12.23
CA GLY A 518 -20.55 1.87 12.50
C GLY A 518 -19.79 3.09 11.94
N CYS A 519 -18.46 3.06 11.96
CA CYS A 519 -17.62 4.15 11.45
C CYS A 519 -16.87 3.77 10.17
N HIS A 520 -16.30 2.57 10.09
CA HIS A 520 -15.57 2.13 8.92
C HIS A 520 -16.51 1.72 7.79
N PRO A 521 -16.14 2.05 6.55
CA PRO A 521 -17.03 1.91 5.42
C PRO A 521 -17.57 0.51 5.15
N ALA A 522 -18.87 0.48 4.84
CA ALA A 522 -19.66 -0.73 4.69
C ALA A 522 -20.47 -0.76 3.37
N HIS A 523 -20.32 0.24 2.49
CA HIS A 523 -21.07 0.26 1.24
C HIS A 523 -20.55 -0.84 0.29
N ARG A 524 -21.47 -1.37 -0.53
CA ARG A 524 -21.20 -2.44 -1.50
C ARG A 524 -21.16 -1.90 -2.92
N SER A 525 -20.45 -2.60 -3.80
CA SER A 525 -20.35 -2.24 -5.22
C SER A 525 -21.70 -2.21 -5.93
N ASP A 526 -22.68 -2.99 -5.48
CA ASP A 526 -24.03 -3.03 -6.04
C ASP A 526 -24.96 -1.90 -5.53
N GLY A 527 -24.54 -1.14 -4.51
CA GLY A 527 -25.32 -0.06 -3.91
C GLY A 527 -26.55 -0.50 -3.10
N ASP A 528 -26.75 -1.81 -2.90
CA ASP A 528 -27.89 -2.31 -2.13
C ASP A 528 -27.58 -2.25 -0.62
N MET A 529 -28.51 -1.65 0.14
CA MET A 529 -28.40 -1.43 1.58
C MET A 529 -29.08 -2.54 2.41
N ALA A 530 -29.59 -3.61 1.77
CA ALA A 530 -30.14 -4.75 2.50
C ALA A 530 -29.06 -5.46 3.34
N GLY A 531 -29.29 -5.58 4.64
CA GLY A 531 -28.33 -6.17 5.58
C GLY A 531 -27.13 -5.25 5.89
N TYR A 532 -27.33 -3.93 5.77
CA TYR A 532 -26.37 -2.92 6.23
C TYR A 532 -26.18 -2.98 7.76
N PRO A 533 -24.95 -2.83 8.28
CA PRO A 533 -24.63 -3.12 9.67
C PRO A 533 -25.17 -2.09 10.68
N ILE A 534 -25.47 -0.87 10.23
CA ILE A 534 -25.97 0.23 11.07
C ILE A 534 -27.35 0.68 10.61
N THR A 535 -28.23 1.00 11.57
CA THR A 535 -29.58 1.52 11.31
C THR A 535 -29.59 3.05 11.28
N GLU A 536 -30.64 3.67 10.71
CA GLU A 536 -30.77 5.15 10.68
C GLU A 536 -30.74 5.80 12.08
N LEU A 537 -31.03 5.03 13.13
CA LEU A 537 -30.94 5.48 14.53
C LEU A 537 -29.58 5.18 15.17
N GLY A 538 -28.55 4.84 14.39
CA GLY A 538 -27.21 4.57 14.90
C GLY A 538 -27.10 3.29 15.74
N LEU A 539 -28.09 2.39 15.65
CA LEU A 539 -28.07 1.10 16.35
C LEU A 539 -27.43 0.02 15.49
N ASN A 540 -26.82 -0.98 16.13
CA ASN A 540 -26.34 -2.20 15.48
C ASN A 540 -27.52 -3.01 14.93
N ALA A 541 -27.59 -3.19 13.60
CA ALA A 541 -28.61 -4.01 12.94
C ALA A 541 -28.55 -5.49 13.34
N TYR A 542 -27.38 -5.93 13.81
CA TYR A 542 -27.06 -7.31 14.22
C TYR A 542 -26.98 -7.48 15.74
N ALA A 543 -27.46 -6.51 16.53
CA ALA A 543 -27.45 -6.58 18.00
C ALA A 543 -28.09 -7.87 18.56
N GLY A 544 -29.14 -8.36 17.91
CA GLY A 544 -29.84 -9.60 18.27
C GLY A 544 -29.32 -10.87 17.60
N SER A 545 -28.25 -10.75 16.79
CA SER A 545 -27.67 -11.83 16.00
C SER A 545 -26.14 -11.75 16.02
N ASP A 546 -25.48 -11.91 14.88
CA ASP A 546 -24.02 -12.00 14.75
C ASP A 546 -23.56 -10.98 13.70
N ASN A 547 -22.60 -10.11 14.04
CA ASN A 547 -22.16 -9.08 13.12
C ASN A 547 -21.53 -9.65 11.83
N ARG A 548 -21.00 -10.88 11.86
CA ARG A 548 -20.41 -11.55 10.69
C ARG A 548 -21.45 -11.96 9.65
N ASP A 549 -22.74 -11.84 9.98
CA ASP A 549 -23.83 -12.03 9.05
C ASP A 549 -24.15 -10.79 8.20
N ALA A 550 -23.46 -9.66 8.44
CA ALA A 550 -23.52 -8.47 7.60
C ALA A 550 -23.37 -8.81 6.11
N ALA A 551 -24.11 -8.09 5.27
CA ALA A 551 -24.17 -8.35 3.82
C ALA A 551 -22.87 -7.99 3.06
N GLY A 552 -21.92 -7.39 3.77
CA GLY A 552 -20.58 -7.05 3.30
C GLY A 552 -20.35 -5.55 3.20
N GLY A 553 -19.20 -5.16 2.64
CA GLY A 553 -18.73 -3.78 2.50
C GLY A 553 -17.22 -3.75 2.27
N CYS A 554 -16.56 -2.59 2.39
CA CYS A 554 -15.12 -2.47 2.12
C CYS A 554 -14.25 -3.42 2.96
N TYR A 555 -14.71 -3.78 4.17
CA TYR A 555 -13.97 -4.66 5.08
C TYR A 555 -14.66 -6.01 5.35
N VAL A 556 -16.00 -6.07 5.25
CA VAL A 556 -16.77 -7.30 5.51
C VAL A 556 -17.06 -8.03 4.20
N GLY A 557 -16.69 -9.29 4.10
CA GLY A 557 -16.94 -10.12 2.92
C GLY A 557 -16.09 -9.78 1.69
N ARG A 558 -15.35 -8.67 1.71
CA ARG A 558 -14.33 -8.33 0.70
C ARG A 558 -12.97 -8.97 0.98
N ASP A 559 -12.72 -9.39 2.21
CA ASP A 559 -11.52 -10.12 2.59
C ASP A 559 -11.83 -11.62 2.76
N ALA A 560 -10.95 -12.50 2.30
CA ALA A 560 -11.12 -13.95 2.41
C ALA A 560 -11.37 -14.43 3.86
N HIS A 561 -10.79 -13.76 4.85
CA HIS A 561 -10.93 -14.14 6.25
C HIS A 561 -12.30 -13.76 6.83
N SER A 562 -12.89 -12.65 6.38
CA SER A 562 -14.26 -12.23 6.75
C SER A 562 -15.33 -12.78 5.79
N ASN A 563 -14.95 -13.30 4.62
CA ASN A 563 -15.86 -13.92 3.66
C ASN A 563 -16.26 -15.34 4.07
N ARG A 564 -17.47 -15.49 4.60
CA ARG A 564 -18.07 -16.81 4.94
C ARG A 564 -18.22 -17.77 3.75
N ASN A 565 -18.23 -17.27 2.52
CA ASN A 565 -18.37 -18.07 1.30
C ASN A 565 -17.02 -18.53 0.73
N ARG A 566 -15.87 -18.14 1.33
CA ARG A 566 -14.54 -18.42 0.76
C ARG A 566 -14.33 -19.87 0.34
N ASN A 567 -14.82 -20.82 1.13
CA ASN A 567 -14.62 -22.26 0.91
C ASN A 567 -15.55 -22.81 -0.18
N ALA A 568 -16.70 -22.17 -0.41
CA ALA A 568 -17.57 -22.51 -1.52
C ALA A 568 -17.01 -21.95 -2.84
N ASP A 569 -16.44 -20.74 -2.81
CA ASP A 569 -15.89 -20.06 -3.99
C ASP A 569 -14.53 -20.62 -4.40
N CYS A 570 -13.63 -20.81 -3.43
CA CYS A 570 -12.30 -21.35 -3.65
C CYS A 570 -11.81 -22.16 -2.42
N PRO A 571 -12.07 -23.47 -2.36
CA PRO A 571 -11.59 -24.31 -1.25
C PRO A 571 -10.06 -24.41 -1.28
N THR A 572 -9.40 -23.86 -0.27
CA THR A 572 -7.95 -23.90 -0.10
C THR A 572 -7.57 -24.43 1.29
N PRO A 573 -6.47 -25.19 1.42
CA PRO A 573 -5.96 -25.59 2.73
C PRO A 573 -5.52 -24.36 3.55
N SER A 574 -6.01 -24.24 4.78
CA SER A 574 -5.54 -23.23 5.72
C SER A 574 -4.32 -23.77 6.49
N HIS A 575 -3.12 -23.37 6.09
CA HIS A 575 -1.87 -23.74 6.73
C HIS A 575 -1.63 -22.88 7.99
N LEU A 576 -2.22 -23.30 9.11
CA LEU A 576 -2.37 -22.48 10.31
C LEU A 576 -1.45 -22.89 11.47
N ASN A 577 -0.96 -21.88 12.19
CA ASN A 577 -0.24 -22.03 13.45
C ASN A 577 -1.23 -22.22 14.63
N ALA A 578 -0.78 -22.13 15.88
CA ALA A 578 -1.66 -22.31 17.05
C ALA A 578 -2.74 -21.23 17.15
N VAL A 579 -2.41 -19.96 16.87
CA VAL A 579 -3.35 -18.83 16.89
C VAL A 579 -4.41 -19.00 15.80
N GLY A 580 -3.99 -19.26 14.56
CA GLY A 580 -4.93 -19.44 13.44
C GLY A 580 -5.88 -20.63 13.66
N LYS A 581 -5.38 -21.75 14.18
CA LYS A 581 -6.23 -22.90 14.55
C LYS A 581 -7.23 -22.54 15.64
N TRP A 582 -6.82 -21.76 16.64
CA TRP A 582 -7.70 -21.31 17.69
C TRP A 582 -8.80 -20.40 17.15
N LEU A 583 -8.48 -19.44 16.27
CA LEU A 583 -9.46 -18.56 15.63
C LEU A 583 -10.46 -19.35 14.78
N VAL A 584 -10.02 -20.33 14.00
CA VAL A 584 -10.95 -21.19 13.24
C VAL A 584 -11.92 -21.91 14.16
N GLN A 585 -11.42 -22.49 15.26
CA GLN A 585 -12.24 -23.30 16.17
C GLN A 585 -13.18 -22.47 17.05
N ASN A 586 -12.70 -21.34 17.57
CA ASN A 586 -13.37 -20.58 18.63
C ASN A 586 -14.00 -19.28 18.14
N VAL A 587 -13.71 -18.86 16.91
CA VAL A 587 -14.34 -17.71 16.27
C VAL A 587 -15.05 -18.18 15.02
N SER A 588 -14.35 -18.55 13.95
CA SER A 588 -14.99 -18.80 12.64
C SER A 588 -16.04 -19.93 12.67
N LEU A 589 -15.85 -20.97 13.49
CA LEU A 589 -16.77 -22.10 13.63
C LEU A 589 -17.56 -22.12 14.96
N ASP A 590 -17.55 -21.04 15.73
CA ASP A 590 -18.18 -20.99 17.06
C ASP A 590 -19.70 -21.23 17.06
N THR A 591 -20.37 -20.92 15.95
CA THR A 591 -21.81 -21.17 15.71
C THR A 591 -22.09 -22.51 15.02
N GLY A 592 -21.06 -23.33 14.76
CA GLY A 592 -21.17 -24.61 14.04
C GLY A 592 -21.15 -24.51 12.51
N THR A 593 -21.06 -23.31 11.96
CA THR A 593 -20.86 -23.02 10.52
C THR A 593 -19.73 -22.00 10.35
N ASP A 594 -19.00 -22.04 9.24
CA ASP A 594 -17.93 -21.07 8.97
C ASP A 594 -18.52 -19.68 8.69
N LYS A 595 -18.34 -18.77 9.66
CA LYS A 595 -18.74 -17.37 9.58
C LYS A 595 -17.58 -16.44 9.20
N GLY A 596 -16.37 -16.97 9.04
CA GLY A 596 -15.17 -16.15 9.01
C GLY A 596 -14.82 -15.51 10.36
N ILE A 597 -13.79 -14.67 10.36
CA ILE A 597 -13.34 -13.91 11.52
C ILE A 597 -13.74 -12.44 11.38
N TRP A 598 -13.62 -11.69 12.47
CA TRP A 598 -13.99 -10.28 12.58
C TRP A 598 -12.78 -9.35 12.60
N CYS A 599 -12.99 -8.04 12.40
CA CYS A 599 -11.94 -7.04 12.29
C CYS A 599 -11.00 -7.05 13.50
N THR A 600 -11.59 -7.15 14.70
CA THR A 600 -10.86 -7.20 15.98
C THR A 600 -10.08 -8.50 16.18
N ASN A 601 -10.30 -9.54 15.37
CA ASN A 601 -9.48 -10.75 15.40
C ASN A 601 -8.20 -10.62 14.55
N CYS A 602 -8.14 -9.62 13.66
CA CYS A 602 -6.94 -9.27 12.89
C CYS A 602 -6.16 -8.14 13.60
N HIS A 603 -6.85 -7.05 13.95
CA HIS A 603 -6.27 -5.92 14.66
C HIS A 603 -6.31 -6.16 16.17
N THR A 604 -5.31 -6.89 16.68
CA THR A 604 -5.27 -7.35 18.07
C THR A 604 -4.03 -6.83 18.81
N GLN A 605 -4.16 -6.57 20.12
CA GLN A 605 -2.98 -6.33 20.98
C GLN A 605 -1.99 -7.51 20.93
N LEU A 606 -2.49 -8.75 20.77
CA LEU A 606 -1.61 -9.92 20.70
C LEU A 606 -0.67 -9.86 19.48
N SER A 607 -1.16 -9.42 18.31
CA SER A 607 -0.32 -9.24 17.12
C SER A 607 0.84 -8.28 17.37
N GLN A 608 0.57 -7.13 18.01
CA GLN A 608 1.61 -6.17 18.38
C GLN A 608 2.66 -6.81 19.31
N GLU A 609 2.24 -7.55 20.34
CA GLU A 609 3.17 -8.23 21.26
C GLU A 609 4.01 -9.31 20.58
N LEU A 610 3.41 -10.06 19.63
CA LEU A 610 4.14 -11.04 18.81
C LEU A 610 5.21 -10.36 17.97
N TRP A 611 4.89 -9.22 17.34
CA TRP A 611 5.84 -8.43 16.56
C TRP A 611 6.97 -7.86 17.43
N LYS A 612 6.64 -7.27 18.58
CA LYS A 612 7.62 -6.72 19.56
C LYS A 612 8.68 -7.76 19.94
N LYS A 613 8.29 -9.01 20.21
CA LYS A 613 9.20 -10.08 20.66
C LYS A 613 9.93 -10.85 19.56
N GLU A 614 9.51 -10.74 18.31
CA GLU A 614 10.08 -11.55 17.23
C GLU A 614 11.56 -11.26 16.94
N ASP A 615 12.33 -12.30 16.62
CA ASP A 615 13.64 -12.19 16.01
C ASP A 615 13.81 -13.32 14.96
N CYS A 616 13.45 -13.03 13.71
CA CYS A 616 13.38 -13.98 12.61
C CYS A 616 14.17 -13.51 11.38
N PRO A 617 15.42 -13.97 11.17
CA PRO A 617 16.17 -13.70 9.95
C PRO A 617 15.48 -14.14 8.65
N ASP A 618 14.69 -15.20 8.70
CA ASP A 618 14.10 -15.80 7.50
C ASP A 618 12.79 -16.51 7.89
N LEU A 619 11.72 -15.72 7.88
CA LEU A 619 10.39 -16.12 8.36
C LEU A 619 9.74 -17.18 7.46
N VAL A 620 9.89 -17.05 6.14
CA VAL A 620 9.36 -17.99 5.13
C VAL A 620 9.92 -19.41 5.31
N HIS A 621 11.16 -19.55 5.78
CA HIS A 621 11.74 -20.85 6.11
C HIS A 621 11.65 -21.23 7.60
N GLY A 622 10.93 -20.44 8.41
CA GLY A 622 10.77 -20.64 9.85
C GLY A 622 12.08 -20.52 10.64
N LYS A 623 13.09 -19.80 10.12
CA LYS A 623 14.38 -19.61 10.79
C LYS A 623 14.33 -18.36 11.65
N CYS A 624 14.28 -18.60 12.96
CA CYS A 624 14.20 -17.56 13.96
C CYS A 624 15.10 -17.88 15.14
N ASN A 625 15.64 -16.82 15.74
CA ASN A 625 16.26 -16.90 17.06
C ASN A 625 15.20 -16.81 18.16
N VAL A 626 14.17 -15.98 17.97
CA VAL A 626 13.01 -15.86 18.86
C VAL A 626 11.76 -15.92 17.99
N ASN A 627 11.00 -17.01 18.12
CA ASN A 627 9.76 -17.22 17.37
C ASN A 627 8.57 -17.35 18.32
N PRO A 628 7.93 -16.24 18.72
CA PRO A 628 6.77 -16.32 19.60
C PRO A 628 5.57 -17.03 18.93
N ARG A 629 5.49 -17.00 17.59
CA ARG A 629 4.44 -17.65 16.77
C ARG A 629 4.63 -19.17 16.62
N GLY A 630 5.82 -19.68 16.94
CA GLY A 630 6.20 -21.09 16.79
C GLY A 630 5.69 -22.03 17.90
N GLY A 631 4.95 -21.50 18.87
CA GLY A 631 4.34 -22.29 19.94
C GLY A 631 3.39 -23.38 19.42
N ALA A 632 3.40 -24.55 20.06
CA ALA A 632 2.54 -25.67 19.65
C ALA A 632 1.07 -25.46 20.05
N THR A 633 0.85 -24.68 21.11
CA THR A 633 -0.46 -24.31 21.66
C THR A 633 -0.57 -22.80 21.85
N LEU A 634 -1.79 -22.28 22.01
CA LEU A 634 -2.00 -20.86 22.30
C LEU A 634 -1.35 -20.45 23.64
N ALA A 635 -1.36 -21.33 24.64
CA ALA A 635 -0.64 -21.12 25.90
C ALA A 635 0.87 -20.94 25.70
N ASP A 636 1.50 -21.70 24.80
CA ASP A 636 2.92 -21.53 24.49
C ASP A 636 3.21 -20.18 23.84
N VAL A 637 2.33 -19.75 22.92
CA VAL A 637 2.41 -18.43 22.25
C VAL A 637 2.25 -17.30 23.27
N ALA A 638 1.24 -17.39 24.15
CA ALA A 638 1.00 -16.42 25.21
C ALA A 638 2.20 -16.31 26.18
N ALA A 639 2.75 -17.46 26.59
CA ALA A 639 3.94 -17.50 27.45
C ALA A 639 5.17 -16.89 26.77
N ALA A 640 5.33 -17.09 25.45
CA ALA A 640 6.45 -16.53 24.69
C ALA A 640 6.43 -14.99 24.62
N VAL A 641 5.24 -14.38 24.69
CA VAL A 641 5.10 -12.91 24.78
C VAL A 641 4.92 -12.41 26.22
N GLY A 642 4.93 -13.29 27.22
CA GLY A 642 4.91 -12.93 28.64
C GLY A 642 3.53 -12.68 29.23
N VAL A 643 2.46 -13.21 28.63
CA VAL A 643 1.08 -13.09 29.13
C VAL A 643 0.46 -14.45 29.44
N THR A 644 -0.69 -14.45 30.12
CA THR A 644 -1.46 -15.68 30.34
C THR A 644 -2.25 -16.07 29.09
N GLU A 645 -2.55 -17.35 28.92
CA GLU A 645 -3.43 -17.80 27.83
C GLU A 645 -4.79 -17.09 27.85
N ALA A 646 -5.36 -16.85 29.02
CA ALA A 646 -6.62 -16.12 29.16
C ALA A 646 -6.52 -14.68 28.64
N GLN A 647 -5.41 -13.99 28.92
CA GLN A 647 -5.18 -12.65 28.40
C GLN A 647 -5.00 -12.66 26.88
N ALA A 648 -4.25 -13.63 26.35
CA ALA A 648 -4.08 -13.79 24.91
C ALA A 648 -5.42 -14.05 24.20
N ILE A 649 -6.30 -14.86 24.80
CA ILE A 649 -7.66 -15.09 24.30
C ILE A 649 -8.48 -13.79 24.33
N ALA A 650 -8.42 -13.03 25.42
CA ALA A 650 -9.14 -11.76 25.55
C ALA A 650 -8.71 -10.74 24.49
N TRP A 651 -7.42 -10.72 24.14
CA TRP A 651 -6.92 -9.87 23.05
C TRP A 651 -7.23 -10.41 21.65
N LEU A 652 -7.37 -11.73 21.47
CA LEU A 652 -7.67 -12.35 20.18
C LEU A 652 -9.15 -12.31 19.79
N ASP A 653 -10.06 -12.44 20.75
CA ASP A 653 -11.52 -12.35 20.57
C ASP A 653 -12.11 -11.43 21.65
N PRO A 654 -11.86 -10.11 21.57
CA PRO A 654 -12.27 -9.16 22.59
C PRO A 654 -13.80 -9.05 22.66
N LYS A 655 -14.34 -9.16 23.89
CA LYS A 655 -15.78 -9.08 24.21
C LYS A 655 -16.12 -8.02 25.24
N THR A 656 -15.14 -7.19 25.57
CA THR A 656 -15.27 -6.06 26.47
C THR A 656 -14.63 -4.84 25.82
N ASN A 657 -15.11 -3.65 26.18
CA ASN A 657 -14.55 -2.41 25.66
C ASN A 657 -13.07 -2.24 26.02
N ASP A 658 -12.65 -2.70 27.20
CA ASP A 658 -11.27 -2.62 27.66
C ASP A 658 -10.34 -3.53 26.85
N ASP A 659 -10.76 -4.77 26.57
CA ASP A 659 -9.97 -5.70 25.75
C ASP A 659 -9.89 -5.22 24.30
N MET A 660 -10.99 -4.67 23.76
CA MET A 660 -11.06 -4.12 22.41
C MET A 660 -10.19 -2.88 22.28
N ALA A 661 -10.22 -1.97 23.27
CA ALA A 661 -9.43 -0.76 23.28
C ALA A 661 -7.96 -0.95 23.70
N ALA A 662 -7.56 -2.16 24.09
CA ALA A 662 -6.19 -2.44 24.53
C ALA A 662 -5.14 -2.01 23.48
N ILE A 663 -5.42 -2.24 22.19
CA ILE A 663 -4.54 -1.89 21.07
C ILE A 663 -4.30 -0.38 20.90
N TRP A 664 -5.20 0.45 21.44
CA TRP A 664 -5.07 1.92 21.45
C TRP A 664 -4.83 2.48 22.85
N LYS A 665 -4.38 1.64 23.79
CA LYS A 665 -4.06 2.12 25.14
C LYS A 665 -2.91 3.12 25.06
N PRO A 666 -2.99 4.27 25.76
CA PRO A 666 -1.92 5.28 25.76
C PRO A 666 -0.56 4.71 26.18
N ASP A 667 0.51 5.16 25.51
CA ASP A 667 1.88 4.80 25.87
C ASP A 667 2.16 5.35 27.29
N PRO A 668 2.75 4.56 28.19
CA PRO A 668 3.05 5.00 29.56
C PRO A 668 4.15 6.09 29.62
N GLY A 669 4.78 6.41 28.50
CA GLY A 669 5.77 7.45 28.31
C GLY A 669 7.20 6.93 28.33
N LEU A 670 8.09 7.71 27.72
CA LEU A 670 9.51 7.39 27.60
C LEU A 670 10.17 7.07 28.95
N CYS A 671 9.75 7.70 30.05
CA CYS A 671 10.32 7.43 31.36
C CYS A 671 9.97 6.06 31.93
N GLN A 672 8.81 5.51 31.60
CA GLN A 672 8.49 4.14 31.98
C GLN A 672 9.32 3.15 31.14
N TYR A 673 9.60 3.47 29.87
CA TYR A 673 10.55 2.72 29.03
C TYR A 673 11.98 2.76 29.58
N VAL A 674 12.47 3.94 29.95
CA VAL A 674 13.79 4.08 30.60
C VAL A 674 13.84 3.27 31.90
N GLY A 675 12.78 3.32 32.71
CA GLY A 675 12.66 2.51 33.91
C GLY A 675 12.74 1.00 33.65
N SER A 676 12.13 0.50 32.56
CA SER A 676 12.18 -0.93 32.22
C SER A 676 13.58 -1.39 31.77
N LEU A 677 14.37 -0.52 31.10
CA LEU A 677 15.77 -0.80 30.80
C LEU A 677 16.63 -1.02 32.07
N PHE A 678 16.23 -0.44 33.20
CA PHE A 678 16.90 -0.59 34.49
C PHE A 678 16.22 -1.62 35.42
N GLY A 679 15.45 -2.56 34.85
CA GLY A 679 14.83 -3.67 35.58
C GLY A 679 13.52 -3.33 36.28
N GLY A 680 12.91 -2.18 35.96
CA GLY A 680 11.53 -1.87 36.31
C GLY A 680 10.51 -2.75 35.57
N PRO A 681 9.24 -2.77 36.01
CA PRO A 681 8.20 -3.53 35.34
C PRO A 681 7.94 -2.97 33.92
N VAL A 682 7.81 -3.88 32.95
CA VAL A 682 7.41 -3.58 31.57
C VAL A 682 5.89 -3.47 31.51
N ASP A 683 5.37 -2.35 31.00
CA ASP A 683 3.96 -2.22 30.61
C ASP A 683 3.82 -2.67 29.16
N TRP A 684 2.83 -3.52 28.87
CA TRP A 684 2.54 -3.99 27.52
C TRP A 684 2.06 -2.86 26.60
N ALA A 685 1.56 -1.76 27.17
CA ALA A 685 1.16 -0.56 26.42
C ALA A 685 2.34 0.25 25.88
N GLN A 686 3.58 -0.10 26.24
CA GLN A 686 4.77 0.46 25.58
C GLN A 686 4.74 0.15 24.09
N ASP A 687 5.00 1.17 23.27
CA ASP A 687 5.17 1.00 21.83
C ASP A 687 6.35 0.08 21.49
N ALA A 688 6.30 -0.51 20.30
CA ALA A 688 7.43 -1.26 19.79
C ALA A 688 8.67 -0.37 19.50
N ASN A 689 9.85 -0.99 19.42
CA ASN A 689 11.10 -0.25 19.16
C ASN A 689 11.23 0.14 17.68
N VAL A 690 11.49 1.42 17.41
CA VAL A 690 11.63 2.03 16.08
C VAL A 690 13.07 2.04 15.57
N ALA A 691 14.07 2.14 16.43
CA ALA A 691 15.48 2.14 16.03
C ALA A 691 16.41 1.89 17.23
N THR A 692 17.65 1.48 16.95
CA THR A 692 18.75 1.48 17.91
C THR A 692 19.56 2.76 17.70
N ILE A 693 19.61 3.62 18.72
CA ILE A 693 20.31 4.90 18.68
C ILE A 693 21.52 4.89 19.61
N GLU A 694 22.43 5.85 19.41
CA GLU A 694 23.50 6.12 20.34
C GLU A 694 23.04 7.09 21.45
N VAL A 695 23.35 6.76 22.70
CA VAL A 695 23.17 7.64 23.86
C VAL A 695 24.46 7.71 24.69
N ALA A 696 24.65 8.81 25.41
CA ALA A 696 25.73 8.96 26.39
C ALA A 696 25.15 9.02 27.81
N LEU A 697 25.46 8.00 28.61
CA LEU A 697 25.15 7.97 30.04
C LEU A 697 26.00 9.00 30.82
N PRO A 698 25.70 9.28 32.10
CA PRO A 698 26.54 10.15 32.93
C PRO A 698 28.01 9.70 32.93
N GLY A 699 28.91 10.60 32.50
CA GLY A 699 30.36 10.34 32.37
C GLY A 699 30.80 9.72 31.02
N GLN A 700 29.86 9.50 30.10
CA GLN A 700 30.12 9.11 28.71
C GLN A 700 30.13 10.32 27.76
N ALA A 701 30.58 10.11 26.52
CA ALA A 701 30.56 11.14 25.47
C ALA A 701 30.11 10.53 24.14
N CYS A 702 29.32 11.28 23.38
CA CYS A 702 28.84 10.87 22.08
C CYS A 702 29.97 10.76 21.05
N SER A 703 29.92 9.72 20.22
CA SER A 703 30.88 9.50 19.14
C SER A 703 30.83 10.60 18.07
N THR A 704 29.66 11.22 17.90
CA THR A 704 29.43 12.36 17.00
C THR A 704 29.99 13.68 17.56
N GLY A 705 30.35 13.73 18.84
CA GLY A 705 30.81 14.95 19.52
C GLY A 705 29.70 15.95 19.87
N ALA A 706 28.44 15.67 19.52
CA ALA A 706 27.28 16.51 19.83
C ALA A 706 26.15 15.67 20.45
N SER A 707 25.36 16.31 21.31
CA SER A 707 24.25 15.66 21.98
C SER A 707 23.12 16.63 22.32
N ALA A 708 21.91 16.09 22.35
CA ALA A 708 20.72 16.74 22.90
C ALA A 708 20.35 16.11 24.26
N PRO A 709 19.73 16.87 25.18
CA PRO A 709 19.29 16.31 26.46
C PRO A 709 18.22 15.23 26.22
N GLY A 710 18.38 14.06 26.86
CA GLY A 710 17.32 13.06 26.98
C GLY A 710 16.29 13.43 28.06
N PRO A 711 15.38 12.50 28.42
CA PRO A 711 14.41 12.73 29.48
C PRO A 711 15.08 12.77 30.87
N ASP A 712 14.52 13.57 31.77
CA ASP A 712 14.78 13.53 33.22
C ASP A 712 13.64 12.76 33.90
N CYS A 713 13.84 11.46 34.10
CA CYS A 713 12.82 10.58 34.65
C CYS A 713 12.88 10.43 36.16
N ASN A 714 13.98 10.87 36.77
CA ASN A 714 14.19 10.80 38.21
C ASN A 714 13.83 12.12 38.93
N GLY A 715 13.67 13.22 38.17
CA GLY A 715 13.27 14.54 38.64
C GLY A 715 14.37 15.33 39.35
N ASP A 716 15.64 14.98 39.14
CA ASP A 716 16.80 15.63 39.76
C ASP A 716 17.25 16.91 39.03
N GLY A 717 16.60 17.24 37.92
CA GLY A 717 16.87 18.42 37.10
C GLY A 717 18.00 18.20 36.07
N ALA A 718 18.47 16.96 35.90
CA ALA A 718 19.41 16.56 34.87
C ALA A 718 18.85 15.41 34.02
N PRO A 719 19.16 15.35 32.72
CA PRO A 719 18.72 14.24 31.89
C PRO A 719 19.44 12.94 32.30
N ASP A 720 18.69 11.83 32.37
CA ASP A 720 19.24 10.53 32.76
C ASP A 720 20.29 10.01 31.74
N PHE A 721 20.20 10.47 30.50
CA PHE A 721 21.20 10.28 29.45
C PHE A 721 21.12 11.41 28.41
N GLN A 722 22.17 11.56 27.62
CA GLN A 722 22.20 12.45 26.47
C GLN A 722 21.93 11.65 25.19
N ILE A 723 21.13 12.19 24.27
CA ILE A 723 20.89 11.63 22.95
C ILE A 723 22.01 12.07 22.04
N CYS A 724 22.73 11.13 21.42
CA CYS A 724 23.83 11.46 20.52
C CYS A 724 23.31 11.73 19.11
N GLY A 725 23.91 12.71 18.44
CA GLY A 725 23.46 13.15 17.12
C GLY A 725 24.34 14.23 16.53
N THR A 726 23.82 14.94 15.54
CA THR A 726 24.48 16.06 14.88
C THR A 726 23.54 17.25 14.76
N TYR A 727 24.10 18.44 14.78
CA TYR A 727 23.41 19.67 14.40
C TYR A 727 23.79 20.02 12.97
N ASP A 728 22.81 20.42 12.17
CA ASP A 728 23.05 20.99 10.85
C ASP A 728 23.33 22.51 10.92
N VAL A 729 23.26 23.17 9.76
CA VAL A 729 23.65 24.57 9.59
C VAL A 729 22.64 25.55 10.18
N ASP A 730 21.39 25.13 10.32
CA ASP A 730 20.24 25.79 10.93
C ASP A 730 20.04 25.40 12.40
N HIS A 731 20.91 24.51 12.91
CA HIS A 731 20.93 23.98 14.28
C HIS A 731 19.77 23.05 14.63
N ASP A 732 19.19 22.40 13.63
CA ASP A 732 18.27 21.30 13.85
C ASP A 732 19.06 20.04 14.24
N PHE A 733 18.55 19.33 15.24
CA PHE A 733 19.20 18.15 15.78
C PHE A 733 18.68 16.90 15.09
N SER A 734 19.60 16.08 14.56
CA SER A 734 19.30 14.76 14.02
C SER A 734 20.02 13.68 14.82
N VAL A 735 19.25 12.73 15.35
CA VAL A 735 19.74 11.61 16.16
C VAL A 735 20.66 10.68 15.38
N ASN A 736 21.71 10.19 16.04
CA ASN A 736 22.62 9.19 15.48
C ASN A 736 21.99 7.79 15.58
N ILE A 737 21.37 7.34 14.49
CA ILE A 737 20.83 5.99 14.35
C ILE A 737 21.98 5.02 14.03
N LEU A 738 22.16 4.01 14.88
CA LEU A 738 23.20 2.99 14.71
C LEU A 738 22.72 1.84 13.83
N ASP A 739 21.46 1.46 13.98
CA ASP A 739 20.80 0.39 13.25
C ASP A 739 19.26 0.53 13.39
N PHE A 740 18.50 0.14 12.37
CA PHE A 740 17.05 0.01 12.48
C PHE A 740 16.63 -1.37 12.99
N CYS A 741 17.55 -2.33 13.04
CA CYS A 741 17.30 -3.58 13.75
C CYS A 741 17.34 -3.36 15.27
N THR A 742 16.24 -3.69 15.95
CA THR A 742 16.04 -3.44 17.39
C THR A 742 16.08 -4.71 18.26
N THR A 743 16.45 -5.86 17.67
CA THR A 743 16.62 -7.12 18.41
C THR A 743 17.89 -7.09 19.27
N ASP A 744 17.92 -7.84 20.38
CA ASP A 744 19.04 -7.86 21.33
C ASP A 744 20.40 -8.12 20.65
N GLN A 745 20.44 -9.00 19.65
CA GLN A 745 21.68 -9.30 18.91
C GLN A 745 22.13 -8.11 18.05
N CYS A 746 21.18 -7.39 17.42
CA CYS A 746 21.48 -6.19 16.66
C CYS A 746 21.94 -5.06 17.58
N VAL A 747 21.29 -4.87 18.73
CA VAL A 747 21.71 -3.88 19.75
C VAL A 747 23.13 -4.20 20.24
N ALA A 748 23.43 -5.47 20.52
CA ALA A 748 24.78 -5.89 20.92
C ALA A 748 25.82 -5.65 19.79
N ALA A 749 25.45 -5.90 18.54
CA ALA A 749 26.30 -5.63 17.38
C ALA A 749 26.54 -4.12 17.17
N ALA A 750 25.53 -3.28 17.41
CA ALA A 750 25.65 -1.83 17.41
C ALA A 750 26.57 -1.35 18.55
N GLN A 751 26.37 -1.87 19.77
CA GLN A 751 27.19 -1.55 20.94
C GLN A 751 28.67 -1.87 20.71
N ALA A 752 28.98 -2.96 20.01
CA ALA A 752 30.37 -3.36 19.71
C ALA A 752 31.12 -2.34 18.82
N LYS A 753 30.41 -1.44 18.14
CA LYS A 753 30.99 -0.33 17.36
C LYS A 753 31.31 0.90 18.20
N LEU A 754 30.85 0.96 19.45
CA LEU A 754 31.00 2.10 20.36
C LEU A 754 32.07 1.82 21.42
N SER A 755 32.81 2.86 21.83
CA SER A 755 33.91 2.74 22.82
C SER A 755 33.76 3.66 24.05
N GLY A 756 32.75 4.54 24.05
CA GLY A 756 32.55 5.53 25.12
C GLY A 756 31.10 5.99 25.29
N SER A 757 30.16 5.30 24.66
CA SER A 757 28.72 5.57 24.60
C SER A 757 27.95 4.24 24.53
N SER A 758 26.62 4.32 24.60
CA SER A 758 25.74 3.15 24.71
C SER A 758 24.77 3.07 23.51
N ALA A 759 24.56 1.86 22.99
CA ALA A 759 23.53 1.58 21.99
C ALA A 759 22.22 1.22 22.70
N VAL A 760 21.15 1.96 22.41
CA VAL A 760 19.86 1.80 23.09
C VAL A 760 18.73 1.70 22.07
N PRO A 761 17.91 0.64 22.10
CA PRO A 761 16.69 0.61 21.32
C PRO A 761 15.67 1.60 21.90
N VAL A 762 14.98 2.35 21.05
CA VAL A 762 13.99 3.35 21.47
C VAL A 762 12.61 3.06 20.85
N PRO A 763 11.51 3.38 21.54
CA PRO A 763 10.14 3.09 21.07
C PRO A 763 9.65 4.06 19.98
N PHE A 764 8.59 3.70 19.25
CA PHE A 764 7.91 4.60 18.29
C PHE A 764 7.49 5.92 18.93
N SER A 765 6.96 5.91 20.15
CA SER A 765 6.58 7.11 20.92
C SER A 765 7.73 8.11 21.13
N ALA A 766 9.00 7.66 21.08
CA ALA A 766 10.17 8.52 21.14
C ALA A 766 10.43 9.28 19.82
N ALA A 767 9.98 8.73 18.69
CA ALA A 767 10.23 9.27 17.37
C ALA A 767 9.02 10.01 16.77
N THR A 768 7.80 9.50 17.01
CA THR A 768 6.54 10.02 16.48
C THR A 768 5.47 10.12 17.56
N ASP A 769 4.60 11.12 17.45
CA ASP A 769 3.36 11.21 18.23
C ASP A 769 2.24 10.32 17.67
N GLY A 770 2.38 9.84 16.43
CA GLY A 770 1.47 8.91 15.75
C GLY A 770 1.51 7.49 16.31
N ARG A 771 2.54 7.17 17.11
CA ARG A 771 2.79 5.86 17.73
C ARG A 771 2.95 4.74 16.71
N ASP A 772 2.63 3.49 17.04
CA ASP A 772 2.82 2.33 16.14
C ASP A 772 1.53 1.78 15.51
N HIS A 773 0.38 2.43 15.72
CA HIS A 773 -0.95 1.91 15.36
C HIS A 773 -1.15 1.51 13.89
N TRP A 774 -0.54 2.23 12.94
CA TRP A 774 -0.62 1.96 11.48
C TRP A 774 0.76 1.85 10.84
N LEU A 775 1.75 1.50 11.66
CA LEU A 775 3.11 1.22 11.24
C LEU A 775 3.36 -0.28 11.40
N ALA A 776 4.61 -0.71 11.18
CA ALA A 776 4.99 -2.12 11.18
C ALA A 776 4.33 -2.95 12.28
N ALA A 777 4.38 -2.51 13.54
CA ALA A 777 3.89 -3.30 14.67
C ALA A 777 2.36 -3.33 14.82
N GLY A 778 1.67 -2.24 14.46
CA GLY A 778 0.21 -2.11 14.64
C GLY A 778 -0.64 -2.77 13.56
N GLU A 779 -0.04 -3.08 12.41
CA GLU A 779 -0.70 -3.75 11.30
C GLU A 779 -0.66 -5.30 11.44
N PRO A 780 -1.70 -6.01 10.96
CA PRO A 780 -1.73 -7.47 11.01
C PRO A 780 -0.73 -8.12 10.04
N HIS A 781 -0.20 -9.28 10.44
CA HIS A 781 0.72 -10.07 9.61
C HIS A 781 0.18 -11.48 9.37
N CYS A 782 0.38 -12.03 8.18
CA CYS A 782 0.02 -13.41 7.85
C CYS A 782 0.69 -14.39 8.83
N ALA A 783 1.94 -14.11 9.22
CA ALA A 783 2.69 -14.89 10.20
C ALA A 783 1.97 -15.07 11.55
N ASP A 784 1.08 -14.14 11.94
CA ASP A 784 0.35 -14.23 13.20
C ASP A 784 -0.56 -15.45 13.26
N CYS A 785 -1.12 -15.88 12.13
CA CYS A 785 -2.07 -16.99 12.05
C CYS A 785 -1.58 -18.17 11.19
N HIS A 786 -0.66 -17.93 10.25
CA HIS A 786 -0.18 -18.94 9.30
C HIS A 786 1.18 -19.52 9.69
N THR A 787 1.42 -20.77 9.27
CA THR A 787 2.74 -21.39 9.37
C THR A 787 3.60 -21.09 8.15
N PRO A 788 4.92 -20.95 8.30
CA PRO A 788 5.83 -20.95 7.17
C PRO A 788 5.61 -22.17 6.24
N PRO A 789 5.70 -22.02 4.91
CA PRO A 789 6.13 -20.81 4.18
C PRO A 789 5.00 -19.84 3.81
N PHE A 790 3.79 -20.00 4.35
CA PHE A 790 2.61 -19.18 4.01
C PHE A 790 2.57 -17.86 4.79
N VAL A 791 3.69 -17.18 4.84
CA VAL A 791 3.94 -15.99 5.65
C VAL A 791 4.76 -14.99 4.84
N GLU A 792 4.77 -13.73 5.25
CA GLU A 792 5.61 -12.71 4.63
C GLU A 792 7.10 -13.02 4.78
N GLN A 793 7.93 -12.44 3.91
CA GLN A 793 9.37 -12.40 4.14
C GLN A 793 9.69 -11.59 5.40
N SER A 794 10.78 -11.94 6.08
CA SER A 794 11.33 -11.03 7.08
C SER A 794 11.79 -9.74 6.40
N GLY A 795 11.69 -8.60 7.09
CA GLY A 795 12.10 -7.29 6.62
C GLY A 795 13.60 -7.13 6.33
N ASN A 796 14.39 -8.21 6.34
CA ASN A 796 15.77 -8.20 5.84
C ASN A 796 15.86 -7.95 4.32
N ILE A 797 14.80 -8.26 3.57
CA ILE A 797 14.79 -8.11 2.10
C ILE A 797 14.43 -6.67 1.70
N ASN A 798 13.49 -6.06 2.40
CA ASN A 798 12.95 -4.72 2.14
C ASN A 798 12.90 -3.91 3.44
N ALA A 799 14.05 -3.71 4.09
CA ALA A 799 14.15 -2.96 5.33
C ALA A 799 13.90 -1.46 5.09
N PHE A 800 12.63 -1.07 5.03
CA PHE A 800 12.18 0.31 4.88
C PHE A 800 11.38 0.74 6.11
N PRO A 801 12.05 1.10 7.21
CA PRO A 801 11.41 1.76 8.34
C PRO A 801 10.66 3.02 7.89
N PRO A 802 9.52 3.36 8.52
CA PRO A 802 8.92 2.68 9.66
C PRO A 802 7.97 1.51 9.31
N PHE A 803 7.94 1.04 8.07
CA PHE A 803 7.00 0.01 7.64
C PHE A 803 7.56 -1.40 7.76
N ASN A 804 8.84 -1.60 7.44
CA ASN A 804 9.48 -2.91 7.47
C ASN A 804 10.81 -2.85 8.20
N TYR A 805 11.03 -3.82 9.09
CA TYR A 805 12.20 -3.87 9.96
C TYR A 805 13.02 -5.15 9.76
N PRO A 806 14.36 -5.06 9.77
CA PRO A 806 15.21 -6.23 9.72
C PRO A 806 14.81 -7.22 10.82
N ARG A 807 14.72 -8.50 10.45
CA ARG A 807 14.46 -9.63 11.37
C ARG A 807 13.08 -9.62 12.04
N LYS A 808 12.17 -8.78 11.55
CA LYS A 808 10.74 -8.78 11.87
C LYS A 808 9.93 -9.21 10.66
N ALA A 809 8.68 -9.61 10.87
CA ALA A 809 7.71 -9.78 9.80
C ALA A 809 7.53 -8.45 9.04
N SER A 810 7.51 -8.53 7.71
CA SER A 810 7.22 -7.39 6.85
C SER A 810 5.72 -7.21 6.69
N LEU A 811 5.27 -6.00 6.40
CA LEU A 811 3.89 -5.77 5.99
C LEU A 811 3.60 -6.49 4.68
N PHE A 812 2.42 -7.11 4.60
CA PHE A 812 1.93 -7.79 3.41
C PHE A 812 2.01 -6.89 2.16
N ARG A 813 1.65 -5.61 2.30
CA ARG A 813 1.61 -4.66 1.18
C ARG A 813 2.98 -4.41 0.53
N TYR A 814 4.06 -4.61 1.29
CA TYR A 814 5.45 -4.46 0.84
C TYR A 814 6.20 -5.79 0.70
N SER A 815 5.48 -6.91 0.81
CA SER A 815 6.05 -8.24 0.76
C SER A 815 6.07 -8.81 -0.65
N ARG A 816 7.13 -9.56 -0.95
CA ARG A 816 7.39 -10.19 -2.25
C ARG A 816 7.63 -11.67 -2.06
N GLY A 817 7.17 -12.45 -3.03
CA GLY A 817 7.20 -13.92 -2.98
C GLY A 817 7.91 -14.50 -4.19
N HIS A 818 7.23 -15.43 -4.85
CA HIS A 818 7.74 -16.23 -5.96
C HIS A 818 8.41 -15.38 -7.05
N GLN A 819 9.75 -15.35 -7.07
CA GLN A 819 10.56 -14.57 -8.01
C GLN A 819 10.12 -13.10 -8.16
N ASP A 820 10.01 -12.39 -7.03
CA ASP A 820 9.79 -10.93 -6.97
C ASP A 820 8.35 -10.46 -7.33
N ILE A 821 7.41 -11.41 -7.47
CA ILE A 821 5.99 -11.09 -7.54
C ILE A 821 5.51 -10.59 -6.17
N THR A 822 4.80 -9.46 -6.13
CA THR A 822 4.22 -8.94 -4.88
C THR A 822 3.17 -9.91 -4.35
N CYS A 823 3.07 -10.03 -3.02
CA CYS A 823 2.01 -10.84 -2.41
C CYS A 823 0.63 -10.36 -2.88
N GLN A 824 0.44 -9.04 -2.97
CA GLN A 824 -0.76 -8.40 -3.51
C GLN A 824 -1.05 -8.78 -4.97
N GLY A 825 -0.03 -8.95 -5.82
CA GLY A 825 -0.21 -9.36 -7.20
C GLY A 825 -0.79 -10.78 -7.36
N CYS A 826 -0.63 -11.65 -6.37
CA CYS A 826 -1.19 -13.01 -6.36
C CYS A 826 -2.49 -13.15 -5.54
N HIS A 827 -2.58 -12.42 -4.43
CA HIS A 827 -3.63 -12.57 -3.42
C HIS A 827 -4.61 -11.40 -3.36
N GLU A 828 -4.33 -10.32 -4.09
CA GLU A 828 -4.93 -9.00 -3.93
C GLU A 828 -4.53 -8.26 -2.64
N SER A 829 -5.01 -7.03 -2.45
CA SER A 829 -4.70 -6.10 -1.38
C SER A 829 -5.30 -6.57 -0.03
N ILE A 830 -4.81 -6.10 1.11
CA ILE A 830 -5.06 -6.69 2.45
C ILE A 830 -6.50 -6.58 3.01
N HIS A 831 -7.46 -6.00 2.28
CA HIS A 831 -8.89 -6.24 2.54
C HIS A 831 -9.67 -6.47 1.23
N GLY A 832 -8.97 -6.95 0.22
CA GLY A 832 -9.49 -7.45 -1.05
C GLY A 832 -9.06 -8.90 -1.29
N LEU A 833 -8.55 -9.59 -0.25
CA LEU A 833 -7.91 -10.88 -0.41
C LEU A 833 -8.86 -11.90 -1.04
N TYR A 834 -8.38 -12.56 -2.09
CA TYR A 834 -9.18 -13.52 -2.81
C TYR A 834 -9.54 -14.77 -1.97
N PRO A 835 -10.76 -15.32 -2.15
CA PRO A 835 -11.86 -14.78 -2.93
C PRO A 835 -12.67 -13.73 -2.15
N VAL A 836 -13.08 -12.67 -2.84
CA VAL A 836 -14.02 -11.68 -2.32
C VAL A 836 -15.47 -12.13 -2.56
N THR A 837 -16.44 -11.57 -1.84
CA THR A 837 -17.86 -11.82 -2.11
C THR A 837 -18.28 -11.12 -3.42
N PRO A 838 -18.92 -11.82 -4.38
CA PRO A 838 -19.15 -11.29 -5.73
C PRO A 838 -19.84 -9.93 -5.81
N ASN A 839 -20.85 -9.69 -4.97
CA ASN A 839 -21.64 -8.45 -4.99
C ASN A 839 -21.00 -7.32 -4.15
N VAL A 840 -20.05 -7.65 -3.27
CA VAL A 840 -19.36 -6.67 -2.43
C VAL A 840 -18.35 -5.91 -3.27
N ASP A 841 -17.48 -6.62 -3.99
CA ASP A 841 -16.52 -6.06 -4.93
C ASP A 841 -16.52 -6.87 -6.23
N THR A 842 -17.33 -6.41 -7.18
CA THR A 842 -17.55 -7.09 -8.46
C THR A 842 -16.29 -7.09 -9.34
N THR A 843 -15.47 -6.04 -9.23
CA THR A 843 -14.28 -5.86 -10.07
C THR A 843 -13.14 -6.75 -9.59
N THR A 844 -12.87 -6.79 -8.28
CA THR A 844 -11.89 -7.71 -7.69
C THR A 844 -12.30 -9.16 -7.90
N TYR A 845 -13.59 -9.49 -7.72
CA TYR A 845 -14.09 -10.84 -7.99
C TYR A 845 -13.81 -11.29 -9.44
N ALA A 846 -13.99 -10.40 -10.43
CA ALA A 846 -13.72 -10.70 -11.83
C ALA A 846 -12.22 -10.78 -12.17
N GLN A 847 -11.36 -10.10 -11.41
CA GLN A 847 -9.94 -9.95 -11.71
C GLN A 847 -9.21 -11.29 -11.70
N ALA A 848 -9.32 -12.09 -10.64
CA ALA A 848 -8.66 -13.40 -10.55
C ALA A 848 -9.13 -14.34 -11.68
N ALA A 849 -10.44 -14.40 -11.94
CA ALA A 849 -11.02 -15.23 -13.00
C ALA A 849 -10.58 -14.78 -14.42
N SER A 850 -10.22 -13.50 -14.58
CA SER A 850 -9.68 -12.99 -15.86
C SER A 850 -8.31 -13.61 -16.19
N MET A 851 -7.52 -13.98 -15.18
CA MET A 851 -6.16 -14.50 -15.32
C MET A 851 -6.06 -16.02 -15.14
N ASN A 852 -6.83 -16.58 -14.21
CA ASN A 852 -6.86 -18.01 -13.93
C ASN A 852 -7.45 -18.79 -15.14
N PRO A 853 -6.75 -19.81 -15.67
CA PRO A 853 -7.24 -20.55 -16.84
C PRO A 853 -8.54 -21.34 -16.61
N ASP A 854 -8.82 -21.71 -15.36
CA ASP A 854 -10.04 -22.41 -14.96
C ASP A 854 -11.18 -21.46 -14.57
N GLY A 855 -10.95 -20.14 -14.67
CA GLY A 855 -11.93 -19.12 -14.30
C GLY A 855 -12.17 -18.99 -12.80
N SER A 856 -11.35 -19.60 -11.95
CA SER A 856 -11.51 -19.48 -10.50
C SER A 856 -11.21 -18.07 -9.98
N HIS A 857 -11.96 -17.67 -8.95
CA HIS A 857 -11.91 -16.34 -8.31
C HIS A 857 -10.96 -16.27 -7.10
N GLY A 858 -10.27 -17.37 -6.79
CA GLY A 858 -9.29 -17.45 -5.70
C GLY A 858 -7.90 -16.94 -6.12
N PRO A 859 -6.90 -17.07 -5.23
CA PRO A 859 -5.53 -16.64 -5.51
C PRO A 859 -5.02 -17.14 -6.88
N LEU A 860 -4.15 -16.36 -7.50
CA LEU A 860 -3.65 -16.69 -8.84
C LEU A 860 -2.90 -18.03 -8.83
N LYS A 861 -3.26 -18.90 -9.79
CA LYS A 861 -2.70 -20.25 -9.93
C LYS A 861 -1.50 -20.25 -10.86
N CYS A 862 -0.69 -21.32 -10.82
CA CYS A 862 0.50 -21.47 -11.67
C CYS A 862 0.20 -21.26 -13.17
N GLY A 863 -0.97 -21.72 -13.62
CA GLY A 863 -1.44 -21.59 -15.00
C GLY A 863 -1.74 -20.16 -15.46
N ALA A 864 -1.80 -19.18 -14.55
CA ALA A 864 -1.89 -17.77 -14.93
C ALA A 864 -0.65 -17.32 -15.73
N CYS A 865 0.54 -17.84 -15.39
CA CYS A 865 1.80 -17.44 -16.00
C CYS A 865 2.52 -18.58 -16.75
N HIS A 866 2.48 -19.81 -16.21
CA HIS A 866 3.18 -20.97 -16.75
C HIS A 866 2.29 -21.86 -17.62
N ALA A 867 2.88 -22.54 -18.60
CA ALA A 867 2.26 -23.72 -19.18
C ALA A 867 2.11 -24.78 -18.09
N TYR A 868 0.95 -25.42 -18.03
CA TYR A 868 0.54 -26.21 -16.89
C TYR A 868 -0.14 -27.51 -17.32
N ASP A 869 -0.29 -28.43 -16.36
CA ASP A 869 -1.11 -29.62 -16.53
C ASP A 869 -2.55 -29.32 -16.09
N PRO A 870 -3.55 -29.39 -16.99
CA PRO A 870 -4.94 -29.15 -16.65
C PRO A 870 -5.51 -30.08 -15.58
N GLN A 871 -4.89 -31.24 -15.35
CA GLN A 871 -5.35 -32.17 -14.33
C GLN A 871 -4.91 -31.77 -12.93
N THR A 872 -3.73 -31.17 -12.80
CA THR A 872 -3.14 -30.83 -11.49
C THR A 872 -3.08 -29.33 -11.23
N GLY A 873 -3.20 -28.49 -12.26
CA GLY A 873 -3.01 -27.03 -12.18
C GLY A 873 -1.55 -26.59 -12.05
N VAL A 874 -0.60 -27.53 -12.03
CA VAL A 874 0.84 -27.27 -11.76
C VAL A 874 1.64 -27.09 -13.05
N MET A 875 2.70 -26.29 -13.00
CA MET A 875 3.59 -26.02 -14.14
C MET A 875 4.14 -27.29 -14.79
N ALA A 876 4.21 -27.28 -16.13
CA ALA A 876 4.53 -28.43 -16.97
C ALA A 876 5.99 -28.90 -16.88
N TRP A 877 6.89 -28.02 -16.45
CA TRP A 877 8.33 -28.28 -16.51
C TRP A 877 8.89 -28.99 -15.26
N ALA A 878 8.16 -29.01 -14.16
CA ALA A 878 8.60 -29.47 -12.85
C ALA A 878 8.50 -31.01 -12.65
N ASP A 879 8.97 -31.78 -13.64
CA ASP A 879 8.74 -33.23 -13.72
C ASP A 879 9.39 -34.06 -12.59
N LYS A 880 10.49 -33.59 -11.99
CA LYS A 880 11.24 -34.28 -10.92
C LYS A 880 11.43 -33.45 -9.66
N LEU A 881 10.94 -32.20 -9.65
CA LEU A 881 11.06 -31.33 -8.50
C LEU A 881 10.21 -31.87 -7.37
N ALA A 882 10.82 -32.07 -6.21
CA ALA A 882 10.15 -32.52 -5.02
C ALA A 882 10.33 -31.50 -3.89
N TYR A 883 9.27 -31.26 -3.15
CA TYR A 883 9.26 -30.40 -1.98
C TYR A 883 8.74 -31.21 -0.78
N ASN A 884 9.50 -31.22 0.32
CA ASN A 884 9.22 -32.04 1.50
C ASN A 884 8.88 -33.52 1.17
N GLY A 885 9.62 -34.11 0.23
CA GLY A 885 9.47 -35.51 -0.17
C GLY A 885 8.28 -35.79 -1.11
N LYS A 886 7.49 -34.77 -1.48
CA LYS A 886 6.38 -34.88 -2.43
C LYS A 886 6.78 -34.33 -3.79
N LEU A 887 6.45 -35.05 -4.86
CA LEU A 887 6.66 -34.56 -6.22
C LEU A 887 5.65 -33.44 -6.52
N ILE A 888 6.15 -32.23 -6.81
CA ILE A 888 5.25 -31.06 -6.97
C ILE A 888 4.38 -31.19 -8.22
N ARG A 889 4.85 -31.89 -9.26
CA ARG A 889 4.10 -32.13 -10.52
C ARG A 889 2.69 -32.68 -10.29
N THR A 890 2.52 -33.46 -9.24
CA THR A 890 1.29 -34.21 -8.92
C THR A 890 0.60 -33.75 -7.64
N ASP A 891 1.13 -32.72 -6.97
CA ASP A 891 0.59 -32.22 -5.71
C ASP A 891 0.62 -30.68 -5.75
N PHE A 892 -0.56 -30.09 -5.97
CA PHE A 892 -0.72 -28.65 -6.10
C PHE A 892 -0.31 -27.91 -4.82
N ASP A 893 -0.64 -28.46 -3.65
CA ASP A 893 -0.30 -27.86 -2.36
C ASP A 893 1.22 -27.86 -2.13
N ALA A 894 1.91 -28.94 -2.53
CA ALA A 894 3.38 -28.99 -2.51
C ALA A 894 4.00 -27.98 -3.50
N ALA A 895 3.40 -27.79 -4.68
CA ALA A 895 3.84 -26.80 -5.66
C ALA A 895 3.69 -25.36 -5.15
N VAL A 896 2.55 -25.05 -4.51
CA VAL A 896 2.30 -23.76 -3.87
C VAL A 896 3.26 -23.54 -2.70
N SER A 897 3.48 -24.54 -1.84
CA SER A 897 4.44 -24.46 -0.73
C SER A 897 5.85 -24.16 -1.23
N TRP A 898 6.29 -24.85 -2.29
CA TRP A 898 7.58 -24.57 -2.93
C TRP A 898 7.65 -23.15 -3.50
N ALA A 899 6.59 -22.69 -4.18
CA ALA A 899 6.56 -21.36 -4.78
C ALA A 899 6.75 -20.25 -3.74
N HIS A 900 6.18 -20.39 -2.54
CA HIS A 900 6.39 -19.46 -1.43
C HIS A 900 7.84 -19.45 -0.93
N THR A 901 8.55 -20.58 -0.96
CA THR A 901 9.98 -20.64 -0.61
C THR A 901 10.93 -20.23 -1.74
N PHE A 902 10.46 -20.27 -2.99
CA PHE A 902 11.24 -19.92 -4.17
C PHE A 902 11.18 -18.41 -4.44
N THR A 903 11.55 -17.63 -3.42
CA THR A 903 11.67 -16.17 -3.47
C THR A 903 12.85 -15.73 -4.35
N ASP A 904 13.03 -14.42 -4.55
CA ASP A 904 14.12 -13.92 -5.39
C ASP A 904 15.50 -14.36 -4.88
N GLU A 905 15.66 -14.50 -3.56
CA GLU A 905 16.90 -14.88 -2.87
C GLU A 905 17.13 -16.40 -2.78
N ALA A 906 16.14 -17.21 -3.18
CA ALA A 906 16.21 -18.66 -3.10
C ALA A 906 17.35 -19.24 -3.96
N ASP A 907 17.95 -20.34 -3.48
CA ASP A 907 19.04 -21.04 -4.17
C ASP A 907 18.53 -21.94 -5.31
N PRO A 908 18.67 -21.57 -6.59
CA PRO A 908 18.10 -22.36 -7.68
C PRO A 908 18.79 -23.72 -7.88
N LEU A 909 20.00 -23.89 -7.33
CA LEU A 909 20.74 -25.15 -7.41
C LEU A 909 20.03 -26.29 -6.71
N LYS A 910 19.28 -26.00 -5.63
CA LYS A 910 18.67 -27.01 -4.77
C LYS A 910 17.38 -27.60 -5.33
N ASP A 911 16.77 -26.93 -6.30
CA ASP A 911 15.45 -27.27 -6.81
C ASP A 911 15.40 -27.21 -8.35
N VAL A 912 15.41 -26.02 -8.94
CA VAL A 912 15.24 -25.78 -10.38
C VAL A 912 16.28 -26.51 -11.21
N CYS A 913 17.55 -26.46 -10.81
CA CYS A 913 18.63 -27.15 -11.52
C CYS A 913 18.51 -28.67 -11.35
N THR A 914 18.31 -29.14 -10.12
CA THR A 914 18.23 -30.58 -9.80
C THR A 914 17.01 -31.28 -10.38
N ASN A 915 15.97 -30.53 -10.75
CA ASN A 915 14.82 -31.04 -11.50
C ASN A 915 15.22 -31.65 -12.85
N CYS A 916 16.27 -31.14 -13.49
CA CYS A 916 16.70 -31.62 -14.81
C CYS A 916 17.75 -32.73 -14.71
N HIS A 917 18.81 -32.51 -13.93
CA HIS A 917 19.98 -33.37 -13.81
C HIS A 917 20.55 -33.38 -12.38
N SER A 918 21.47 -34.29 -12.07
CA SER A 918 22.17 -34.27 -10.78
C SER A 918 22.99 -32.98 -10.61
N ASP A 919 23.41 -32.69 -9.37
CA ASP A 919 24.26 -31.54 -9.07
C ASP A 919 25.54 -31.56 -9.93
N LYS A 920 25.75 -30.45 -10.64
CA LYS A 920 26.92 -30.16 -11.48
C LYS A 920 27.45 -28.76 -11.18
N SER A 921 27.21 -28.22 -9.99
CA SER A 921 27.65 -26.89 -9.55
C SER A 921 29.14 -26.64 -9.79
N ALA A 922 30.00 -27.66 -9.63
CA ALA A 922 31.43 -27.59 -9.95
C ALA A 922 31.77 -27.38 -11.45
N LYS A 923 30.78 -27.39 -12.34
CA LYS A 923 30.91 -27.11 -13.78
C LYS A 923 30.42 -25.72 -14.17
N VAL A 924 29.85 -24.96 -13.23
CA VAL A 924 29.47 -23.57 -13.47
C VAL A 924 30.73 -22.74 -13.65
N SER A 925 30.88 -22.13 -14.81
CA SER A 925 32.04 -21.34 -15.20
C SER A 925 31.69 -20.40 -16.34
N SER A 926 32.30 -19.22 -16.35
CA SER A 926 32.22 -18.26 -17.46
C SER A 926 32.91 -18.73 -18.75
N THR A 927 33.66 -19.84 -18.67
CA THR A 927 34.37 -20.45 -19.80
C THR A 927 33.85 -21.82 -20.21
N ASP A 928 32.79 -22.31 -19.55
CA ASP A 928 32.18 -23.58 -19.88
C ASP A 928 31.03 -23.39 -20.87
N HIS A 929 31.20 -23.93 -22.07
CA HIS A 929 30.21 -23.81 -23.15
C HIS A 929 28.87 -24.47 -22.78
N GLU A 930 28.87 -25.62 -22.08
CA GLU A 930 27.63 -26.29 -21.70
C GLU A 930 26.84 -25.45 -20.70
N TRP A 931 27.51 -24.82 -19.73
CA TRP A 931 26.88 -23.88 -18.79
C TRP A 931 26.21 -22.71 -19.53
N LEU A 932 26.95 -22.01 -20.40
CA LEU A 932 26.49 -20.78 -21.05
C LEU A 932 25.27 -20.96 -21.97
N GLU A 933 24.98 -22.19 -22.40
CA GLU A 933 23.83 -22.49 -23.27
C GLU A 933 22.54 -22.83 -22.51
N HIS A 934 22.53 -22.86 -21.17
CA HIS A 934 21.37 -23.32 -20.39
C HIS A 934 20.10 -22.50 -20.68
N ALA A 935 20.20 -21.17 -20.73
CA ALA A 935 19.05 -20.33 -21.05
C ALA A 935 18.65 -20.39 -22.54
N ASP A 936 19.60 -20.62 -23.45
CA ASP A 936 19.33 -20.73 -24.89
C ASP A 936 18.63 -22.04 -25.27
N LYS A 937 18.97 -23.12 -24.56
CA LYS A 937 18.55 -24.50 -24.88
C LYS A 937 17.56 -25.09 -23.88
N GLY A 938 17.46 -24.53 -22.68
CA GLY A 938 16.83 -25.15 -21.52
C GLY A 938 15.48 -24.57 -21.13
N ARG A 939 14.99 -25.04 -19.97
CA ARG A 939 13.73 -24.59 -19.33
C ARG A 939 13.97 -23.54 -18.24
N VAL A 940 15.14 -22.89 -18.26
CA VAL A 940 15.62 -21.98 -17.21
C VAL A 940 15.91 -20.63 -17.84
N GLY A 941 15.38 -19.54 -17.27
CA GLY A 941 15.65 -18.19 -17.77
C GLY A 941 17.06 -17.70 -17.41
N ARG A 942 17.57 -16.71 -18.14
CA ARG A 942 18.90 -16.11 -17.90
C ARG A 942 19.07 -15.61 -16.46
N ARG A 943 18.06 -14.94 -15.88
CA ARG A 943 18.10 -14.46 -14.49
C ARG A 943 18.34 -15.56 -13.46
N ILE A 944 17.83 -16.77 -13.70
CA ILE A 944 18.08 -17.90 -12.80
C ILE A 944 19.55 -18.36 -12.92
N MET A 945 20.14 -18.32 -14.12
CA MET A 945 21.58 -18.57 -14.28
C MET A 945 22.40 -17.49 -13.56
N ASP A 946 22.03 -16.21 -13.69
CA ASP A 946 22.73 -15.09 -13.05
C ASP A 946 22.80 -15.29 -11.53
N LYS A 947 21.71 -15.75 -10.90
CA LYS A 947 21.69 -16.08 -9.46
C LYS A 947 22.65 -17.21 -9.09
N VAL A 948 22.72 -18.26 -9.91
CA VAL A 948 23.66 -19.37 -9.70
C VAL A 948 25.10 -18.91 -9.87
N GLU A 949 25.39 -18.08 -10.88
CA GLU A 949 26.70 -17.50 -11.13
C GLU A 949 27.14 -16.59 -9.98
N MET A 950 26.29 -15.66 -9.54
CA MET A 950 26.55 -14.81 -8.38
C MET A 950 26.89 -15.63 -7.12
N ARG A 951 26.17 -16.73 -6.90
CA ARG A 951 26.40 -17.60 -5.73
C ARG A 951 27.72 -18.37 -5.79
N LEU A 952 28.08 -18.93 -6.95
CA LEU A 952 29.22 -19.84 -7.09
C LEU A 952 30.52 -19.13 -7.50
N LEU A 953 30.39 -18.06 -8.28
CA LEU A 953 31.51 -17.29 -8.84
C LEU A 953 31.70 -15.95 -8.12
N GLY A 954 30.71 -15.48 -7.36
CA GLY A 954 30.71 -14.15 -6.73
C GLY A 954 30.37 -13.00 -7.69
N HIS A 955 30.09 -13.31 -8.97
CA HIS A 955 29.75 -12.37 -10.03
C HIS A 955 28.96 -13.10 -11.13
N VAL A 956 28.27 -12.33 -11.98
CA VAL A 956 27.62 -12.86 -13.19
C VAL A 956 28.68 -13.20 -14.23
N ALA A 957 28.56 -14.33 -14.94
CA ALA A 957 29.53 -14.73 -15.95
C ALA A 957 29.62 -13.68 -17.07
N GLY A 958 30.85 -13.22 -17.35
CA GLY A 958 31.14 -12.15 -18.30
C GLY A 958 30.99 -10.74 -17.74
N ASP A 959 30.61 -10.57 -16.47
CA ASP A 959 30.48 -9.24 -15.88
C ASP A 959 31.79 -8.45 -16.02
N PRO A 960 31.77 -7.28 -16.71
CA PRO A 960 32.98 -6.49 -16.96
C PRO A 960 33.66 -5.97 -15.68
N ALA A 961 32.96 -5.94 -14.55
CA ALA A 961 33.55 -5.59 -13.26
C ALA A 961 34.46 -6.69 -12.70
N ALA A 962 34.28 -7.94 -13.14
CA ALA A 962 34.99 -9.12 -12.63
C ALA A 962 35.91 -9.77 -13.67
N GLU A 963 35.51 -9.82 -14.95
CA GLU A 963 36.28 -10.46 -16.02
C GLU A 963 36.01 -9.82 -17.40
N ASN A 964 36.82 -10.14 -18.41
CA ASN A 964 36.63 -9.62 -19.76
C ASN A 964 35.71 -10.55 -20.58
N PRO A 965 34.45 -10.14 -20.90
CA PRO A 965 33.50 -10.99 -21.58
C PRO A 965 33.97 -11.43 -22.98
N LEU A 966 34.76 -10.60 -23.67
CA LEU A 966 35.26 -10.91 -25.01
C LEU A 966 36.22 -12.10 -25.02
N THR A 967 36.87 -12.40 -23.88
CA THR A 967 37.81 -13.52 -23.72
C THR A 967 37.31 -14.65 -22.84
N THR A 968 36.11 -14.50 -22.25
CA THR A 968 35.46 -15.54 -21.44
C THR A 968 34.21 -16.04 -22.15
N VAL A 969 33.05 -15.45 -21.87
CA VAL A 969 31.73 -15.92 -22.34
C VAL A 969 31.61 -15.93 -23.86
N CYS A 970 32.21 -14.96 -24.56
CA CYS A 970 32.15 -14.89 -26.02
C CYS A 970 32.97 -16.00 -26.69
N THR A 971 34.25 -16.14 -26.32
CA THR A 971 35.18 -17.11 -26.92
C THR A 971 34.84 -18.56 -26.59
N SER A 972 34.08 -18.78 -25.52
CA SER A 972 33.60 -20.11 -25.13
C SER A 972 32.51 -20.66 -26.07
N CYS A 973 31.78 -19.77 -26.75
CA CYS A 973 30.74 -20.15 -27.69
C CYS A 973 31.21 -20.11 -29.16
N HIS A 974 32.06 -19.14 -29.52
CA HIS A 974 32.52 -18.95 -30.90
C HIS A 974 33.88 -18.23 -30.96
N SER A 975 34.58 -18.33 -32.10
CA SER A 975 35.76 -17.50 -32.37
C SER A 975 35.43 -15.99 -32.30
N ASP A 976 36.45 -15.12 -32.26
CA ASP A 976 36.22 -13.67 -32.29
C ASP A 976 35.33 -13.26 -33.46
N ARG A 977 34.22 -12.58 -33.11
CA ARG A 977 33.20 -12.04 -34.01
C ARG A 977 32.84 -10.61 -33.62
N SER A 978 33.73 -9.91 -32.92
CA SER A 978 33.57 -8.50 -32.52
C SER A 978 33.17 -7.60 -33.70
N SER A 979 33.75 -7.84 -34.89
CA SER A 979 33.39 -7.13 -36.13
C SER A 979 31.96 -7.35 -36.63
N GLN A 980 31.25 -8.35 -36.11
CA GLN A 980 29.85 -8.65 -36.43
C GLN A 980 28.88 -8.06 -35.40
N VAL A 981 29.38 -7.51 -34.29
CA VAL A 981 28.57 -6.84 -33.27
C VAL A 981 28.06 -5.53 -33.87
N SER A 982 26.74 -5.44 -34.00
CA SER A 982 26.06 -4.33 -34.66
C SER A 982 24.61 -4.27 -34.19
N CYS A 983 24.08 -3.06 -34.02
CA CYS A 983 22.69 -2.87 -33.59
C CYS A 983 21.65 -3.26 -34.66
N GLY A 984 22.06 -3.37 -35.92
CA GLY A 984 21.23 -3.92 -37.01
C GLY A 984 21.32 -5.44 -37.12
N ASN A 985 22.22 -6.09 -36.39
CA ASN A 985 22.40 -7.54 -36.46
C ASN A 985 21.43 -8.26 -35.53
N ARG A 986 20.38 -8.87 -36.11
CA ARG A 986 19.41 -9.67 -35.34
C ARG A 986 20.07 -10.80 -34.54
N LYS A 987 21.09 -11.47 -35.09
CA LYS A 987 21.81 -12.54 -34.37
C LYS A 987 22.57 -12.03 -33.15
N TRP A 988 23.05 -10.78 -33.20
CA TRP A 988 23.60 -10.14 -32.02
C TRP A 988 22.49 -10.00 -30.98
N LYS A 989 21.39 -9.32 -31.31
CA LYS A 989 20.23 -9.11 -30.40
C LYS A 989 19.60 -10.38 -29.82
N GLU A 990 19.67 -11.50 -30.55
CA GLU A 990 19.26 -12.82 -30.06
C GLU A 990 20.08 -13.32 -28.86
N HIS A 991 21.23 -12.71 -28.52
CA HIS A 991 21.96 -13.02 -27.30
C HIS A 991 21.19 -12.62 -26.03
N ILE A 992 20.37 -11.57 -26.11
CA ILE A 992 19.47 -11.17 -25.01
C ILE A 992 18.16 -11.93 -25.08
N SER A 993 17.50 -11.96 -26.24
CA SER A 993 16.17 -12.56 -26.38
C SER A 993 16.13 -14.06 -26.09
N ARG A 994 17.28 -14.74 -26.23
CA ARG A 994 17.46 -16.16 -25.91
C ARG A 994 18.31 -16.39 -24.65
N GLY A 995 18.64 -15.34 -23.91
CA GLY A 995 19.36 -15.44 -22.63
C GLY A 995 20.80 -15.98 -22.73
N ARG A 996 21.47 -15.84 -23.87
CA ARG A 996 22.84 -16.34 -24.07
C ARG A 996 23.89 -15.57 -23.27
N VAL A 997 23.62 -14.31 -22.96
CA VAL A 997 24.47 -13.44 -22.13
C VAL A 997 23.60 -12.68 -21.13
N ALA A 998 24.19 -12.24 -20.02
CA ALA A 998 23.52 -11.35 -19.09
C ALA A 998 23.34 -9.95 -19.68
N TYR A 999 22.45 -9.17 -19.08
CA TYR A 999 22.16 -7.79 -19.50
C TYR A 999 23.39 -6.89 -19.37
N SER A 1000 24.15 -7.02 -18.27
CA SER A 1000 25.40 -6.26 -18.05
C SER A 1000 26.46 -6.54 -19.13
N VAL A 1001 26.61 -7.81 -19.54
CA VAL A 1001 27.53 -8.20 -20.61
C VAL A 1001 27.14 -7.58 -21.95
N TRP A 1002 25.84 -7.63 -22.26
CA TRP A 1002 25.30 -7.03 -23.48
C TRP A 1002 25.52 -5.53 -23.53
N GLU A 1003 25.17 -4.83 -22.45
CA GLU A 1003 25.30 -3.38 -22.33
C GLU A 1003 26.76 -2.96 -22.50
N TYR A 1004 27.69 -3.66 -21.83
CA TYR A 1004 29.11 -3.41 -21.95
C TYR A 1004 29.63 -3.65 -23.37
N VAL A 1005 29.42 -4.85 -23.94
CA VAL A 1005 29.98 -5.21 -25.25
C VAL A 1005 29.37 -4.36 -26.37
N SER A 1006 28.05 -4.12 -26.33
CA SER A 1006 27.38 -3.26 -27.31
C SER A 1006 27.90 -1.83 -27.21
N THR A 1007 28.02 -1.27 -26.01
CA THR A 1007 28.51 0.11 -25.83
C THR A 1007 29.95 0.25 -26.29
N GLN A 1008 30.81 -0.69 -25.92
CA GLN A 1008 32.22 -0.68 -26.33
C GLN A 1008 32.40 -0.77 -27.86
N LEU A 1009 31.64 -1.63 -28.54
CA LEU A 1009 31.84 -1.91 -29.96
C LEU A 1009 30.97 -1.08 -30.91
N THR A 1010 29.86 -0.54 -30.42
CA THR A 1010 28.88 0.20 -31.24
C THR A 1010 28.63 1.63 -30.76
N GLY A 1011 29.11 2.00 -29.57
CA GLY A 1011 28.83 3.29 -28.94
C GLY A 1011 27.44 3.41 -28.32
N SER A 1012 26.67 2.31 -28.24
CA SER A 1012 25.32 2.28 -27.65
C SER A 1012 24.97 0.89 -27.12
N THR A 1013 23.88 0.77 -26.37
CA THR A 1013 23.31 -0.50 -25.91
C THR A 1013 22.46 -1.23 -26.97
N CYS A 1014 22.48 -0.73 -28.22
CA CYS A 1014 21.69 -1.26 -29.34
C CYS A 1014 20.17 -1.31 -29.08
N GLY A 1015 19.67 -0.36 -28.28
CA GLY A 1015 18.25 -0.18 -27.99
C GLY A 1015 17.71 -1.02 -26.83
N TRP A 1016 18.58 -1.77 -26.14
CA TRP A 1016 18.33 -2.35 -24.82
C TRP A 1016 18.62 -1.31 -23.73
#